data_AF-A0A7Y5MS65-F1
#
_entry.id   AF-A0A7Y5MS65-F1
#
_cell.length_a   1.000
_cell.length_b   1.000
_cell.length_c   1.000
_cell.angle_alpha   90.00
_cell.angle_beta   90.00
_cell.angle_gamma   90.00
#
_symmetry.space_group_name_H-M   'P 1'
#
loop_
_entity.id
_entity.type
_entity.pdbx_description
1 polymer ?
#
loop_
_entity_poly.entity_id
_entity_poly.type
_entity_poly.pdbx_seq_one_letter_code
_entity_poly.pdbx_strand_id
1 'polypeptide(L)'
;MKHIYILLIAIVHYLPLSAQHVFPTAADQPVWHLTTQGMNGNGQATTYIARDTQACGHTWNVAQQYFTTANGQNSNTWIIGYYREEGERVYFRQNLNCGDREYLMYDFLLETGDSVWVGIPGLSALSDTMLMEVTNTYFSCVLGVERKNIVVSGILPAIFVLDIEITMHWIEGIGAAGVHYQHPIYSGACFEDNLCETSYQLNCLETSAGVVYGYSGSPCLLPDFRRIHVDVNAPDNFSNGFSWSTAFRDLQDAIAVATAGDTILVAQGTYYPTDDTDREKRFLLKNGVVILGGFNATECLTSQRDPILYETILSGDIGVPGDSTDNSFHVLFTLGTDSTTVLDGFTITRGQAIHPDGNAYSGHLDRGGGMYVGTIATLPHANPRIRNCRFIYNVGKNGGAMYCDGTADGRSADPILENCTFEYNRAPSAGGAIYKKGISHPERAFAVRNCNFGYNRSTQVGGAIYFFDGGNANTFLNTNFYHNTAISSGGAIFLETPFEGSLTKIRNCSFTDNIGNSGAAFMIIFTGFYPNDSGVHSLKIDQTTFKRNWGLNDTGGAFIIYNTGNNRCYTAFKHCTFIQNYSVFEGGAIYFHNGSNSTGNLEVDYCRFSGNESPLGGAASIYLRGFQGGGTPRPIKSTLMVKNTEFSFNDGTIGLVNGFLGVADALVQNCTFYRNGGFPIAKNWSGNFNDSTYYNKMEVSNSVFWEPEAPIGRIFYNGTLASSTLHDYNLHHNLISAPDCNLPGGDIACGDGNIFATWPMFLDTLNNNFRVAACSPAINAGTNEGLDTILTDLEGNPRILDSLVDMGAYERHGYRIDSVSIAAVSCAGGSDGNVFLGLTGNEPYQYGWETTTGQSGTGVENLPAGDYHFSVTDALGCSDTVAVQLSAPEAIEAAFSIANASAFNVADGSIALDQISGGTPPYRFLWNTGDTSTTLGGLLPGWYELAILDANDCERLLPVEVSFTNATSAPDETWQLQVAPNPIEAGQRLRVWQAGEVATEIMISLLDAQGRPIQAFFLNSSEKYLDTDVLVAGVYWLRWRRPDGHSGGVKLVVL
;
A
#
# COMPACT_ATOMS: atom_id res chain seq x y z
N MET A 1 -25.57 -25.33 48.09
CA MET A 1 -26.98 -25.03 48.42
C MET A 1 -27.11 -23.52 48.58
N LYS A 2 -27.55 -22.83 47.52
CA LYS A 2 -27.75 -21.38 47.54
C LYS A 2 -29.19 -21.14 48.02
N HIS A 3 -29.35 -20.39 49.11
CA HIS A 3 -30.66 -19.98 49.58
C HIS A 3 -31.15 -18.84 48.67
N ILE A 4 -31.92 -19.18 47.65
CA ILE A 4 -32.46 -18.24 46.65
C ILE A 4 -33.93 -18.00 46.99
N TYR A 5 -34.49 -16.80 46.82
CA TYR A 5 -35.86 -16.46 47.27
C TYR A 5 -36.59 -15.67 46.16
N ILE A 6 -37.12 -16.33 45.12
CA ILE A 6 -37.80 -15.70 43.96
C ILE A 6 -39.20 -15.23 44.29
N LEU A 7 -39.47 -13.93 44.18
CA LEU A 7 -40.80 -13.34 44.38
C LEU A 7 -41.80 -13.85 43.31
N LEU A 8 -42.86 -14.57 43.70
CA LEU A 8 -44.04 -14.71 42.85
C LEU A 8 -44.78 -13.37 42.84
N ILE A 9 -44.87 -12.84 41.65
CA ILE A 9 -45.44 -11.55 41.34
C ILE A 9 -46.98 -11.63 41.43
N ALA A 10 -47.53 -11.64 42.66
CA ALA A 10 -48.96 -11.33 42.88
C ALA A 10 -49.21 -9.82 42.98
N ILE A 11 -48.16 -8.99 42.86
CA ILE A 11 -48.23 -7.52 42.83
C ILE A 11 -47.32 -6.99 41.70
N VAL A 12 -47.58 -7.41 40.46
CA VAL A 12 -47.26 -6.63 39.26
C VAL A 12 -48.58 -6.56 38.51
N HIS A 13 -49.52 -5.73 38.94
CA HIS A 13 -49.53 -4.27 38.84
C HIS A 13 -48.17 -3.56 39.05
N TYR A 14 -47.19 -3.54 38.13
CA TYR A 14 -47.01 -2.57 37.05
C TYR A 14 -45.57 -2.73 36.52
N LEU A 15 -45.43 -3.03 35.20
CA LEU A 15 -44.39 -2.94 34.10
C LEU A 15 -42.96 -3.56 34.11
N PRO A 16 -42.01 -3.29 33.16
CA PRO A 16 -40.58 -3.73 33.05
C PRO A 16 -39.56 -2.55 33.03
N LEU A 17 -38.21 -2.75 32.97
CA LEU A 17 -37.18 -1.68 32.73
C LEU A 17 -35.79 -2.08 32.16
N SER A 18 -35.32 -1.49 31.04
CA SER A 18 -33.89 -1.41 30.59
C SER A 18 -33.17 -0.14 31.09
N ALA A 19 -31.88 -0.10 31.47
CA ALA A 19 -30.64 -0.58 30.81
C ALA A 19 -29.44 -0.49 31.79
N GLN A 20 -28.56 -1.52 31.85
CA GLN A 20 -27.35 -1.68 32.73
C GLN A 20 -27.26 -0.69 33.91
N HIS A 21 -27.67 -1.00 35.12
CA HIS A 21 -27.68 -2.24 35.88
C HIS A 21 -29.04 -2.45 36.54
N VAL A 22 -29.48 -3.72 36.65
CA VAL A 22 -30.61 -4.20 37.47
C VAL A 22 -31.83 -3.20 37.40
N PHE A 23 -32.74 -3.14 38.35
CA PHE A 23 -33.93 -2.28 38.30
C PHE A 23 -33.58 -0.78 38.53
N PRO A 24 -34.28 0.19 37.95
CA PRO A 24 -33.84 1.59 37.87
C PRO A 24 -33.52 2.27 39.22
N THR A 25 -32.78 3.37 39.17
CA THR A 25 -32.68 4.32 40.29
C THR A 25 -33.81 5.36 40.23
N ALA A 26 -34.12 6.02 41.34
CA ALA A 26 -35.16 7.05 41.35
C ALA A 26 -34.83 8.31 40.55
N ALA A 27 -33.58 8.49 40.13
CA ALA A 27 -33.17 9.60 39.27
C ALA A 27 -33.76 9.52 37.85
N ASP A 28 -34.12 8.31 37.40
CA ASP A 28 -34.54 8.04 36.02
C ASP A 28 -36.07 8.21 35.79
N GLN A 29 -36.83 8.44 36.88
CA GLN A 29 -38.31 8.53 36.92
C GLN A 29 -39.06 7.55 36.00
N PRO A 30 -38.79 6.24 36.09
CA PRO A 30 -39.43 5.29 35.20
C PRO A 30 -40.87 5.04 35.62
N VAL A 31 -41.77 4.99 34.63
CA VAL A 31 -43.19 4.78 34.85
C VAL A 31 -43.58 3.43 34.32
N TRP A 32 -44.04 2.61 35.25
CA TRP A 32 -44.58 1.31 34.96
C TRP A 32 -46.13 1.54 34.74
N HIS A 33 -46.83 0.71 33.94
CA HIS A 33 -48.22 0.71 33.38
C HIS A 33 -48.90 -0.70 33.21
N LEU A 34 -49.50 -1.32 34.24
CA LEU A 34 -50.28 -2.57 34.11
C LEU A 34 -51.78 -2.40 33.84
N THR A 35 -52.39 -3.35 33.16
CA THR A 35 -53.85 -3.48 33.15
C THR A 35 -54.25 -4.82 33.75
N THR A 36 -55.19 -4.82 34.70
CA THR A 36 -55.80 -6.06 35.18
C THR A 36 -57.14 -6.31 34.52
N GLN A 37 -57.27 -7.46 33.87
CA GLN A 37 -58.56 -8.05 33.56
C GLN A 37 -58.75 -9.27 34.45
N GLY A 38 -59.66 -9.18 35.42
CA GLY A 38 -60.01 -10.32 36.28
C GLY A 38 -60.82 -9.94 37.52
N MET A 39 -62.12 -10.26 37.45
CA MET A 39 -63.17 -10.26 38.50
C MET A 39 -63.25 -9.04 39.42
N ASN A 40 -64.17 -8.12 39.05
CA ASN A 40 -64.64 -6.92 39.77
C ASN A 40 -63.93 -5.59 39.47
N GLY A 41 -64.03 -5.13 38.22
CA GLY A 41 -63.91 -3.71 37.85
C GLY A 41 -62.66 -3.32 37.06
N ASN A 42 -62.86 -2.59 35.96
CA ASN A 42 -61.78 -2.05 35.12
C ASN A 42 -61.03 -0.93 35.88
N GLY A 43 -59.74 -1.11 36.13
CA GLY A 43 -58.87 -0.09 36.73
C GLY A 43 -57.42 -0.20 36.25
N GLN A 44 -56.71 0.93 36.22
CA GLN A 44 -55.28 1.05 35.92
C GLN A 44 -54.56 1.43 37.23
N ALA A 45 -53.55 0.68 37.66
CA ALA A 45 -52.58 1.17 38.67
C ALA A 45 -51.58 2.21 38.08
N THR A 46 -50.42 2.51 38.66
CA THR A 46 -49.19 3.16 38.10
C THR A 46 -48.08 2.92 39.11
N THR A 47 -47.08 2.10 38.81
CA THR A 47 -45.92 1.95 39.70
C THR A 47 -44.81 2.87 39.23
N TYR A 48 -44.21 3.58 40.15
CA TYR A 48 -43.07 4.45 39.90
C TYR A 48 -42.05 4.28 41.01
N ILE A 49 -40.80 4.59 40.67
CA ILE A 49 -39.68 4.55 41.60
C ILE A 49 -39.44 5.97 42.10
N ALA A 50 -39.65 6.18 43.40
CA ALA A 50 -39.87 7.52 43.93
C ALA A 50 -38.58 8.22 44.41
N ARG A 51 -37.73 7.50 45.16
CA ARG A 51 -36.43 7.97 45.65
C ARG A 51 -35.54 6.80 46.03
N ASP A 52 -34.23 6.99 45.96
CA ASP A 52 -33.28 6.06 46.56
C ASP A 52 -33.30 6.28 48.08
N THR A 53 -33.30 5.20 48.86
CA THR A 53 -33.24 5.26 50.32
C THR A 53 -32.11 4.39 50.83
N GLN A 54 -31.21 4.98 51.62
CA GLN A 54 -30.15 4.23 52.29
C GLN A 54 -30.71 3.48 53.50
N ALA A 55 -30.50 2.17 53.54
CA ALA A 55 -30.82 1.35 54.70
C ALA A 55 -29.90 0.12 54.75
N CYS A 56 -29.50 -0.27 55.97
CA CYS A 56 -28.75 -1.51 56.19
C CYS A 56 -27.43 -1.62 55.40
N GLY A 57 -26.79 -0.48 55.12
CA GLY A 57 -25.53 -0.42 54.38
C GLY A 57 -25.66 -0.49 52.85
N HIS A 58 -26.89 -0.54 52.32
CA HIS A 58 -27.14 -0.59 50.88
C HIS A 58 -28.11 0.52 50.44
N THR A 59 -28.00 0.93 49.18
CA THR A 59 -28.98 1.77 48.51
C THR A 59 -30.16 0.90 48.07
N TRP A 60 -31.36 1.27 48.50
CA TRP A 60 -32.60 0.62 48.09
C TRP A 60 -33.50 1.56 47.32
N ASN A 61 -34.03 1.09 46.20
CA ASN A 61 -34.97 1.83 45.36
C ASN A 61 -36.40 1.63 45.89
N VAL A 62 -37.12 2.72 46.19
CA VAL A 62 -38.50 2.64 46.72
C VAL A 62 -39.49 2.44 45.58
N ALA A 63 -40.21 1.33 45.58
CA ALA A 63 -41.32 1.07 44.66
C ALA A 63 -42.65 1.59 45.23
N GLN A 64 -43.30 2.51 44.51
CA GLN A 64 -44.58 3.12 44.89
C GLN A 64 -45.64 2.84 43.85
N GLN A 65 -46.85 2.50 44.28
CA GLN A 65 -47.97 2.16 43.41
C GLN A 65 -49.12 3.17 43.58
N TYR A 66 -49.68 3.58 42.46
CA TYR A 66 -50.82 4.49 42.29
C TYR A 66 -52.00 3.69 41.71
N PHE A 67 -53.25 4.03 42.03
CA PHE A 67 -54.43 3.39 41.42
C PHE A 67 -55.45 4.39 40.89
N THR A 68 -56.04 4.07 39.74
CA THR A 68 -57.07 4.84 39.05
C THR A 68 -58.24 3.94 38.69
N THR A 69 -59.40 4.20 39.29
CA THR A 69 -60.68 3.53 38.95
C THR A 69 -61.22 4.04 37.60
N ALA A 70 -62.03 3.26 36.88
CA ALA A 70 -62.66 3.62 35.59
C ALA A 70 -63.34 5.00 35.51
N ASN A 71 -63.72 5.60 36.65
CA ASN A 71 -64.40 6.90 36.70
C ASN A 71 -63.47 8.09 37.07
N GLY A 72 -62.16 7.86 37.20
CA GLY A 72 -61.15 8.92 37.33
C GLY A 72 -61.15 9.75 38.61
N GLN A 73 -61.73 9.28 39.73
CA GLN A 73 -62.04 10.14 40.89
C GLN A 73 -61.40 9.76 42.24
N ASN A 74 -60.57 8.71 42.37
CA ASN A 74 -59.81 8.45 43.62
C ASN A 74 -58.37 8.02 43.31
N SER A 75 -57.40 8.66 43.96
CA SER A 75 -55.96 8.44 43.80
C SER A 75 -55.26 8.27 45.16
N ASN A 76 -54.87 7.04 45.50
CA ASN A 76 -54.02 6.75 46.67
C ASN A 76 -52.69 6.15 46.20
N THR A 77 -51.58 6.63 46.78
CA THR A 77 -50.23 6.11 46.57
C THR A 77 -49.77 5.31 47.79
N TRP A 78 -49.17 4.14 47.58
CA TRP A 78 -48.70 3.22 48.63
C TRP A 78 -47.28 2.74 48.28
N ILE A 79 -46.40 2.58 49.28
CA ILE A 79 -45.10 1.91 49.09
C ILE A 79 -45.34 0.40 49.12
N ILE A 80 -44.94 -0.29 48.06
CA ILE A 80 -45.09 -1.75 47.94
C ILE A 80 -43.83 -2.51 48.34
N GLY A 81 -42.68 -1.83 48.38
CA GLY A 81 -41.43 -2.37 48.92
C GLY A 81 -40.20 -1.66 48.35
N TYR A 82 -39.06 -2.33 48.49
CA TYR A 82 -37.74 -1.80 48.25
C TYR A 82 -36.89 -2.85 47.53
N TYR A 83 -36.15 -2.51 46.48
CA TYR A 83 -35.21 -3.44 45.84
C TYR A 83 -33.81 -2.86 45.69
N ARG A 84 -32.82 -3.73 45.51
CA ARG A 84 -31.41 -3.41 45.30
C ARG A 84 -30.75 -4.37 44.33
N GLU A 85 -29.57 -3.99 43.91
CA GLU A 85 -28.83 -4.61 42.81
C GLU A 85 -27.51 -5.20 43.28
N GLU A 86 -27.08 -6.31 42.68
CA GLU A 86 -25.74 -6.85 42.90
C GLU A 86 -25.26 -7.70 41.70
N GLY A 87 -24.68 -7.07 40.68
CA GLY A 87 -24.24 -7.78 39.47
C GLY A 87 -25.42 -8.22 38.58
N GLU A 88 -25.47 -9.49 38.19
CA GLU A 88 -26.60 -10.08 37.42
C GLU A 88 -27.77 -10.55 38.30
N ARG A 89 -27.79 -10.10 39.56
CA ARG A 89 -28.75 -10.48 40.61
C ARG A 89 -29.47 -9.27 41.19
N VAL A 90 -30.71 -9.47 41.61
CA VAL A 90 -31.55 -8.44 42.24
C VAL A 90 -32.16 -8.95 43.51
N TYR A 91 -32.20 -8.11 44.55
CA TYR A 91 -32.85 -8.42 45.81
C TYR A 91 -33.97 -7.44 46.14
N PHE A 92 -34.99 -7.90 46.85
CA PHE A 92 -36.17 -7.16 47.30
C PHE A 92 -36.37 -7.32 48.80
N ARG A 93 -36.94 -6.31 49.45
CA ARG A 93 -37.44 -6.34 50.82
C ARG A 93 -38.76 -5.57 50.90
N GLN A 94 -39.64 -6.01 51.79
CA GLN A 94 -40.91 -5.31 52.02
C GLN A 94 -40.72 -4.01 52.83
N ASN A 95 -39.82 -4.00 53.80
CA ASN A 95 -39.48 -2.81 54.59
C ASN A 95 -37.96 -2.62 54.70
N LEU A 96 -37.55 -1.43 55.16
CA LEU A 96 -36.15 -1.05 55.37
C LEU A 96 -35.58 -1.50 56.73
N ASN A 97 -36.30 -2.33 57.50
CA ASN A 97 -35.78 -2.89 58.74
C ASN A 97 -34.70 -3.93 58.43
N CYS A 98 -33.52 -3.78 59.02
CA CYS A 98 -32.38 -4.64 58.68
C CYS A 98 -32.54 -6.11 59.09
N GLY A 99 -33.50 -6.41 59.96
CA GLY A 99 -33.89 -7.77 60.31
C GLY A 99 -34.86 -8.45 59.33
N ASP A 100 -35.45 -7.71 58.37
CA ASP A 100 -36.34 -8.29 57.36
C ASP A 100 -35.53 -9.10 56.33
N ARG A 101 -36.10 -10.21 55.84
CA ARG A 101 -35.44 -11.08 54.85
C ARG A 101 -35.32 -10.39 53.48
N GLU A 102 -34.20 -10.65 52.80
CA GLU A 102 -34.00 -10.31 51.39
C GLU A 102 -34.51 -11.41 50.48
N TYR A 103 -35.21 -11.02 49.42
CA TYR A 103 -35.79 -11.90 48.42
C TYR A 103 -35.08 -11.69 47.07
N LEU A 104 -34.41 -12.69 46.50
CA LEU A 104 -33.75 -12.58 45.19
C LEU A 104 -34.80 -12.55 44.06
N MET A 105 -35.00 -11.45 43.36
CA MET A 105 -36.01 -11.33 42.29
C MET A 105 -35.63 -12.09 41.00
N TYR A 106 -34.36 -12.11 40.59
CA TYR A 106 -33.84 -12.93 39.47
C TYR A 106 -32.30 -13.09 39.52
N ASP A 107 -31.75 -14.06 38.76
CA ASP A 107 -30.30 -14.35 38.59
C ASP A 107 -29.97 -14.92 37.20
N PHE A 108 -29.48 -14.12 36.24
CA PHE A 108 -29.25 -14.58 34.85
C PHE A 108 -28.14 -15.64 34.67
N LEU A 109 -27.41 -15.96 35.75
CA LEU A 109 -26.36 -16.97 35.81
C LEU A 109 -26.88 -18.39 36.04
N LEU A 110 -28.19 -18.60 36.20
CA LEU A 110 -28.74 -19.93 36.39
C LEU A 110 -28.60 -20.81 35.14
N GLU A 111 -28.22 -22.07 35.36
CA GLU A 111 -28.10 -23.10 34.34
C GLU A 111 -29.10 -24.25 34.60
N THR A 112 -29.36 -25.06 33.58
CA THR A 112 -30.21 -26.26 33.72
C THR A 112 -29.62 -27.18 34.81
N GLY A 113 -30.46 -27.57 35.79
CA GLY A 113 -30.07 -28.36 36.96
C GLY A 113 -29.81 -27.55 38.24
N ASP A 114 -29.78 -26.21 38.17
CA ASP A 114 -29.70 -25.37 39.36
C ASP A 114 -31.00 -25.42 40.17
N SER A 115 -30.91 -25.47 41.51
CA SER A 115 -32.08 -25.37 42.39
C SER A 115 -32.18 -23.99 43.04
N VAL A 116 -33.37 -23.41 43.02
CA VAL A 116 -33.69 -22.05 43.50
C VAL A 116 -34.89 -22.08 44.44
N TRP A 117 -34.89 -21.37 45.58
CA TRP A 117 -36.15 -21.19 46.32
C TRP A 117 -36.92 -19.97 45.83
N VAL A 118 -38.24 -20.02 45.92
CA VAL A 118 -39.22 -19.06 45.36
C VAL A 118 -40.20 -18.67 46.45
N GLY A 119 -40.19 -17.40 46.89
CA GLY A 119 -41.13 -16.85 47.87
C GLY A 119 -42.37 -16.20 47.25
N ILE A 120 -43.56 -16.49 47.79
CA ILE A 120 -44.86 -16.07 47.25
C ILE A 120 -45.57 -15.17 48.29
N PRO A 121 -45.54 -13.84 48.21
CA PRO A 121 -46.18 -13.00 49.22
C PRO A 121 -47.69 -12.87 48.97
N GLY A 122 -48.52 -13.01 50.02
CA GLY A 122 -49.94 -12.65 50.01
C GLY A 122 -50.93 -13.78 50.32
N LEU A 123 -50.48 -15.02 50.49
CA LEU A 123 -51.29 -16.13 50.98
C LEU A 123 -51.12 -16.27 52.49
N SER A 124 -51.96 -15.58 53.25
CA SER A 124 -52.11 -15.65 54.73
C SER A 124 -51.07 -16.50 55.50
N ALA A 125 -50.01 -15.84 55.98
CA ALA A 125 -49.26 -16.17 57.21
C ALA A 125 -48.60 -17.57 57.36
N LEU A 126 -48.09 -18.21 56.30
CA LEU A 126 -47.25 -19.42 56.44
C LEU A 126 -46.00 -19.40 55.55
N SER A 127 -44.87 -18.94 56.09
CA SER A 127 -43.49 -19.29 55.68
C SER A 127 -43.23 -19.40 54.15
N ASP A 128 -43.25 -18.27 53.45
CA ASP A 128 -43.34 -18.21 51.98
C ASP A 128 -41.98 -18.42 51.26
N THR A 129 -41.51 -19.67 51.12
CA THR A 129 -40.50 -20.09 50.12
C THR A 129 -40.63 -21.55 49.69
N MET A 130 -40.54 -21.83 48.38
CA MET A 130 -40.58 -23.15 47.76
C MET A 130 -39.35 -23.44 46.90
N LEU A 131 -38.71 -24.61 47.05
CA LEU A 131 -37.59 -25.03 46.20
C LEU A 131 -38.09 -25.47 44.82
N MET A 132 -37.51 -24.91 43.76
CA MET A 132 -37.71 -25.26 42.35
C MET A 132 -36.37 -25.60 41.71
N GLU A 133 -36.41 -26.30 40.56
CA GLU A 133 -35.25 -26.64 39.74
C GLU A 133 -35.36 -25.99 38.37
N VAL A 134 -34.24 -25.50 37.82
CA VAL A 134 -34.16 -25.00 36.44
C VAL A 134 -34.15 -26.19 35.50
N THR A 135 -35.25 -26.41 34.77
CA THR A 135 -35.44 -27.59 33.92
C THR A 135 -34.95 -27.39 32.49
N ASN A 136 -34.86 -26.14 32.01
CA ASN A 136 -34.39 -25.86 30.64
C ASN A 136 -33.86 -24.43 30.49
N THR A 137 -32.87 -24.25 29.61
CA THR A 137 -32.39 -22.94 29.17
C THR A 137 -32.16 -22.93 27.65
N TYR A 138 -32.79 -22.04 26.88
CA TYR A 138 -32.66 -22.01 25.41
C TYR A 138 -32.80 -20.62 24.79
N PHE A 139 -32.20 -20.44 23.61
CA PHE A 139 -32.28 -19.18 22.85
C PHE A 139 -33.39 -19.22 21.79
N SER A 140 -34.06 -18.08 21.57
CA SER A 140 -35.12 -17.94 20.57
C SER A 140 -35.09 -16.55 19.92
N CYS A 141 -35.45 -16.45 18.64
CA CYS A 141 -35.55 -15.18 17.94
C CYS A 141 -37.02 -14.76 17.81
N VAL A 142 -37.36 -13.59 18.34
CA VAL A 142 -38.72 -13.04 18.24
C VAL A 142 -38.62 -11.54 17.98
N LEU A 143 -39.19 -11.09 16.86
CA LEU A 143 -39.09 -9.72 16.33
C LEU A 143 -37.65 -9.28 16.00
N GLY A 144 -36.80 -10.21 15.54
CA GLY A 144 -35.41 -9.91 15.15
C GLY A 144 -34.46 -9.64 16.33
N VAL A 145 -34.86 -9.99 17.55
CA VAL A 145 -34.05 -9.92 18.77
C VAL A 145 -33.85 -11.33 19.32
N GLU A 146 -32.61 -11.67 19.64
CA GLU A 146 -32.24 -12.93 20.31
C GLU A 146 -32.62 -12.87 21.80
N ARG A 147 -33.25 -13.93 22.31
CA ARG A 147 -33.77 -14.02 23.68
C ARG A 147 -33.30 -15.30 24.36
N LYS A 148 -32.74 -15.22 25.57
CA LYS A 148 -32.41 -16.38 26.44
C LYS A 148 -33.56 -16.70 27.38
N ASN A 149 -34.22 -17.86 27.22
CA ASN A 149 -35.28 -18.37 28.10
C ASN A 149 -34.70 -19.28 29.19
N ILE A 150 -35.22 -19.20 30.42
CA ILE A 150 -34.84 -20.05 31.57
C ILE A 150 -36.13 -20.55 32.22
N VAL A 151 -36.36 -21.86 32.18
CA VAL A 151 -37.54 -22.56 32.70
C VAL A 151 -37.22 -23.14 34.06
N VAL A 152 -38.08 -22.91 35.05
CA VAL A 152 -38.00 -23.53 36.38
C VAL A 152 -39.26 -24.37 36.63
N SER A 153 -39.16 -25.43 37.43
CA SER A 153 -40.29 -26.30 37.79
C SER A 153 -40.19 -26.73 39.27
N GLY A 154 -41.32 -26.86 39.98
CA GLY A 154 -41.37 -27.34 41.38
C GLY A 154 -42.80 -27.54 41.90
N ILE A 155 -42.98 -28.25 43.02
CA ILE A 155 -44.28 -28.73 43.53
C ILE A 155 -44.77 -27.91 44.74
N LEU A 156 -45.98 -27.35 44.69
CA LEU A 156 -46.59 -26.55 45.77
C LEU A 156 -47.12 -27.41 46.95
N PRO A 157 -46.88 -27.03 48.22
CA PRO A 157 -47.46 -27.72 49.37
C PRO A 157 -48.99 -27.57 49.42
N ALA A 158 -49.67 -28.70 49.60
CA ALA A 158 -51.12 -28.89 49.44
C ALA A 158 -52.02 -27.94 50.25
N ILE A 159 -52.58 -26.94 49.59
CA ILE A 159 -53.89 -26.33 49.92
C ILE A 159 -54.87 -26.50 48.74
N PHE A 160 -54.37 -26.77 47.54
CA PHE A 160 -55.14 -27.12 46.34
C PHE A 160 -54.59 -28.45 45.80
N VAL A 161 -55.46 -29.42 45.51
CA VAL A 161 -55.12 -30.83 45.28
C VAL A 161 -54.56 -31.07 43.86
N LEU A 162 -53.57 -30.31 43.41
CA LEU A 162 -52.94 -30.47 42.08
C LEU A 162 -51.45 -30.12 42.13
N ASP A 163 -50.62 -30.93 41.46
CA ASP A 163 -49.23 -30.59 41.16
C ASP A 163 -49.24 -29.43 40.15
N ILE A 164 -48.63 -28.30 40.49
CA ILE A 164 -48.64 -27.08 39.66
C ILE A 164 -47.23 -26.85 39.15
N GLU A 165 -47.03 -26.87 37.83
CA GLU A 165 -45.76 -26.49 37.21
C GLU A 165 -45.73 -24.98 36.96
N ILE A 166 -44.74 -24.28 37.52
CA ILE A 166 -44.60 -22.83 37.39
C ILE A 166 -43.49 -22.51 36.39
N THR A 167 -43.83 -22.22 35.14
CA THR A 167 -42.86 -21.83 34.12
C THR A 167 -42.63 -20.32 34.17
N MET A 168 -41.39 -19.93 34.49
CA MET A 168 -40.93 -18.55 34.36
C MET A 168 -40.12 -18.38 33.06
N HIS A 169 -40.12 -17.20 32.44
CA HIS A 169 -39.21 -16.86 31.36
C HIS A 169 -38.49 -15.55 31.68
N TRP A 170 -37.19 -15.52 31.44
CA TRP A 170 -36.41 -14.28 31.46
C TRP A 170 -36.05 -13.90 30.02
N ILE A 171 -35.84 -12.61 29.73
CA ILE A 171 -35.56 -12.11 28.38
C ILE A 171 -34.32 -11.22 28.44
N GLU A 172 -33.26 -11.64 27.77
CA GLU A 172 -32.17 -10.73 27.40
C GLU A 172 -32.56 -9.98 26.11
N GLY A 173 -32.38 -8.66 26.06
CA GLY A 173 -32.63 -7.82 24.88
C GLY A 173 -31.42 -6.94 24.59
N ILE A 174 -31.07 -6.73 23.32
CA ILE A 174 -29.89 -5.94 22.93
C ILE A 174 -30.32 -4.51 22.55
N GLY A 175 -29.69 -3.50 23.14
CA GLY A 175 -29.77 -2.10 22.75
C GLY A 175 -28.88 -1.76 21.55
N ALA A 176 -28.98 -0.53 21.04
CA ALA A 176 -28.19 -0.07 19.91
C ALA A 176 -26.70 -0.45 20.03
N ALA A 177 -26.14 -1.02 18.94
CA ALA A 177 -24.75 -1.42 18.73
C ALA A 177 -23.91 -1.64 20.01
N GLY A 178 -23.97 -2.86 20.58
CA GLY A 178 -23.00 -3.34 21.56
C GLY A 178 -23.40 -3.24 23.04
N VAL A 179 -24.67 -2.99 23.36
CA VAL A 179 -25.15 -2.93 24.76
C VAL A 179 -26.19 -4.02 25.03
N HIS A 180 -25.93 -4.90 25.99
CA HIS A 180 -26.85 -5.96 26.45
C HIS A 180 -27.77 -5.41 27.57
N TYR A 181 -29.08 -5.62 27.44
CA TYR A 181 -30.09 -5.33 28.48
C TYR A 181 -30.74 -6.64 28.96
N GLN A 182 -31.10 -6.73 30.23
CA GLN A 182 -31.60 -7.95 30.85
C GLN A 182 -32.94 -7.67 31.55
N HIS A 183 -34.09 -8.18 31.04
CA HIS A 183 -35.44 -7.99 31.62
C HIS A 183 -36.14 -9.30 31.93
N PRO A 184 -36.67 -9.50 33.15
CA PRO A 184 -37.59 -10.60 33.40
C PRO A 184 -38.96 -10.25 32.80
N ILE A 185 -39.46 -11.06 31.86
CA ILE A 185 -40.83 -10.93 31.36
C ILE A 185 -41.37 -12.34 31.18
N TYR A 186 -42.20 -12.76 32.16
CA TYR A 186 -43.26 -13.79 32.11
C TYR A 186 -43.21 -14.77 33.29
N SER A 187 -44.33 -14.94 33.98
CA SER A 187 -44.62 -16.11 34.83
C SER A 187 -45.97 -16.68 34.43
N GLY A 188 -46.01 -17.93 33.97
CA GLY A 188 -47.23 -18.69 33.75
C GLY A 188 -47.26 -19.91 34.67
N ALA A 189 -48.40 -20.19 35.29
CA ALA A 189 -48.63 -21.47 35.96
C ALA A 189 -49.38 -22.39 35.00
N CYS A 190 -48.83 -23.58 34.75
CA CYS A 190 -49.45 -24.61 33.94
C CYS A 190 -50.05 -25.67 34.86
N PHE A 191 -51.32 -26.01 34.63
CA PHE A 191 -51.98 -27.16 35.27
C PHE A 191 -51.84 -28.40 34.37
N GLU A 192 -51.87 -29.60 34.96
CA GLU A 192 -51.58 -30.90 34.31
C GLU A 192 -52.38 -31.20 33.01
N ASP A 193 -53.43 -30.43 32.71
CA ASP A 193 -54.30 -30.61 31.54
C ASP A 193 -53.92 -29.76 30.31
N ASN A 194 -52.72 -29.15 30.25
CA ASN A 194 -52.30 -28.20 29.18
C ASN A 194 -53.19 -26.95 29.05
N LEU A 195 -54.09 -26.71 30.00
CA LEU A 195 -54.85 -25.47 30.11
C LEU A 195 -54.02 -24.45 30.87
N CYS A 196 -53.23 -23.66 30.13
CA CYS A 196 -52.61 -22.46 30.67
C CYS A 196 -53.71 -21.41 30.91
N GLU A 197 -54.17 -21.22 32.15
CA GLU A 197 -54.97 -20.03 32.47
C GLU A 197 -54.06 -18.78 32.37
N THR A 198 -54.23 -17.98 31.31
CA THR A 198 -53.57 -16.68 31.20
C THR A 198 -54.44 -15.59 31.79
N SER A 199 -53.87 -14.68 32.61
CA SER A 199 -53.83 -13.24 32.25
C SER A 199 -53.28 -12.34 33.38
N TYR A 200 -51.96 -12.14 33.41
CA TYR A 200 -51.38 -10.87 33.88
C TYR A 200 -50.37 -10.41 32.84
N GLN A 201 -50.81 -9.56 31.91
CA GLN A 201 -49.98 -9.08 30.80
C GLN A 201 -49.27 -7.77 31.19
N LEU A 202 -47.95 -7.82 31.14
CA LEU A 202 -47.07 -6.65 31.18
C LEU A 202 -47.09 -6.02 29.78
N ASN A 203 -47.75 -4.88 29.60
CA ASN A 203 -48.02 -4.39 28.25
C ASN A 203 -46.90 -3.54 27.62
N CYS A 204 -46.27 -2.59 28.34
CA CYS A 204 -45.29 -1.64 27.79
C CYS A 204 -44.13 -1.36 28.80
N LEU A 205 -43.17 -0.48 28.54
CA LEU A 205 -42.24 0.13 29.53
C LEU A 205 -42.07 1.58 29.07
N GLU A 206 -41.93 2.58 29.92
CA GLU A 206 -41.49 3.91 29.45
C GLU A 206 -40.37 4.45 30.34
N THR A 207 -39.20 4.68 29.73
CA THR A 207 -38.12 5.45 30.37
C THR A 207 -38.33 6.96 30.12
N SER A 208 -37.69 7.83 30.90
CA SER A 208 -37.71 9.28 30.67
C SER A 208 -37.11 9.71 29.32
N ALA A 209 -36.44 8.81 28.59
CA ALA A 209 -35.97 8.99 27.21
C ALA A 209 -36.98 8.52 26.15
N GLY A 210 -38.17 8.03 26.55
CA GLY A 210 -39.24 7.60 25.65
C GLY A 210 -39.07 6.20 25.04
N VAL A 211 -38.22 5.35 25.62
CA VAL A 211 -37.99 3.98 25.10
C VAL A 211 -39.08 3.03 25.63
N VAL A 212 -39.77 2.35 24.70
CA VAL A 212 -40.91 1.46 24.99
C VAL A 212 -40.69 0.02 24.58
N TYR A 213 -40.94 -0.93 25.48
CA TYR A 213 -40.81 -2.38 25.25
C TYR A 213 -42.18 -3.05 25.39
N GLY A 214 -42.70 -3.69 24.34
CA GLY A 214 -44.05 -4.27 24.32
C GLY A 214 -44.14 -5.74 23.92
N TYR A 215 -45.26 -6.37 24.28
CA TYR A 215 -45.69 -7.70 23.83
C TYR A 215 -46.82 -7.58 22.79
N SER A 216 -46.97 -8.59 21.92
CA SER A 216 -47.89 -8.54 20.76
C SER A 216 -49.36 -8.44 21.18
N GLY A 217 -50.09 -7.46 20.65
CA GLY A 217 -51.57 -7.44 20.64
C GLY A 217 -52.29 -6.21 21.22
N SER A 218 -51.60 -5.15 21.67
CA SER A 218 -52.24 -3.90 22.14
C SER A 218 -51.48 -2.65 21.68
N PRO A 219 -52.12 -1.46 21.54
CA PRO A 219 -51.64 -0.33 20.76
C PRO A 219 -50.70 0.57 21.59
N CYS A 220 -49.46 0.13 21.82
CA CYS A 220 -48.40 1.07 22.18
C CYS A 220 -47.81 1.63 20.89
N LEU A 221 -47.94 2.94 20.68
CA LEU A 221 -47.38 3.66 19.54
C LEU A 221 -45.86 3.77 19.74
N LEU A 222 -45.11 2.89 19.08
CA LEU A 222 -43.65 2.87 19.03
C LEU A 222 -43.11 4.06 18.20
N PRO A 223 -42.03 4.74 18.62
CA PRO A 223 -41.18 5.50 17.72
C PRO A 223 -40.17 4.55 17.02
N ASP A 224 -40.57 4.10 15.84
CA ASP A 224 -39.83 3.85 14.58
C ASP A 224 -38.35 3.40 14.59
N PHE A 225 -38.09 2.09 14.80
CA PHE A 225 -37.07 1.35 14.04
C PHE A 225 -37.53 -0.12 13.87
N ARG A 226 -38.34 -0.41 12.85
CA ARG A 226 -38.84 -1.76 12.57
C ARG A 226 -37.90 -2.50 11.62
N ARG A 227 -37.65 -3.79 11.92
CA ARG A 227 -37.09 -4.74 10.96
C ARG A 227 -38.25 -5.44 10.26
N ILE A 228 -38.32 -5.31 8.94
CA ILE A 228 -39.38 -5.86 8.11
C ILE A 228 -38.77 -6.95 7.23
N HIS A 229 -39.34 -8.15 7.24
CA HIS A 229 -38.82 -9.30 6.51
C HIS A 229 -39.62 -9.53 5.24
N VAL A 230 -38.92 -9.86 4.16
CA VAL A 230 -39.48 -10.13 2.84
C VAL A 230 -38.90 -11.43 2.30
N ASP A 231 -39.75 -12.37 1.95
CA ASP A 231 -39.38 -13.65 1.35
C ASP A 231 -40.48 -14.07 0.36
N VAL A 232 -40.13 -14.11 -0.92
CA VAL A 232 -41.04 -14.52 -2.02
C VAL A 232 -41.62 -15.94 -1.80
N ASN A 233 -40.89 -16.79 -1.07
CA ASN A 233 -41.26 -18.17 -0.76
C ASN A 233 -42.00 -18.31 0.58
N ALA A 234 -42.29 -17.22 1.28
CA ALA A 234 -43.02 -17.28 2.56
C ALA A 234 -44.42 -17.88 2.37
N PRO A 235 -44.93 -18.66 3.35
CA PRO A 235 -46.24 -19.28 3.27
C PRO A 235 -47.39 -18.25 3.39
N ASP A 236 -48.53 -18.54 2.75
CA ASP A 236 -49.66 -17.59 2.56
C ASP A 236 -50.40 -17.17 3.84
N ASN A 237 -50.04 -17.73 5.00
CA ASN A 237 -50.71 -17.50 6.27
C ASN A 237 -49.90 -16.54 7.16
N PHE A 238 -50.35 -15.28 7.19
CA PHE A 238 -49.87 -14.15 8.02
C PHE A 238 -48.61 -13.39 7.53
N SER A 239 -48.71 -12.72 6.37
CA SER A 239 -47.69 -11.76 5.89
C SER A 239 -47.79 -10.39 6.57
N ASN A 240 -47.12 -10.23 7.71
CA ASN A 240 -47.04 -8.96 8.44
C ASN A 240 -45.61 -8.41 8.58
N GLY A 241 -44.60 -9.12 8.07
CA GLY A 241 -43.20 -8.71 8.01
C GLY A 241 -42.43 -8.79 9.32
N PHE A 242 -43.03 -9.23 10.42
CA PHE A 242 -42.36 -9.23 11.74
C PHE A 242 -41.25 -10.26 11.89
N SER A 243 -41.23 -11.31 11.06
CA SER A 243 -40.25 -12.41 11.09
C SER A 243 -40.16 -13.06 9.71
N TRP A 244 -39.16 -13.91 9.47
CA TRP A 244 -39.10 -14.72 8.25
C TRP A 244 -40.33 -15.62 8.06
N SER A 245 -40.88 -16.20 9.13
CA SER A 245 -42.10 -17.03 9.05
C SER A 245 -43.37 -16.24 8.75
N THR A 246 -43.34 -14.92 8.92
CA THR A 246 -44.46 -14.00 8.65
C THR A 246 -44.08 -12.94 7.63
N ALA A 247 -43.06 -13.21 6.81
CA ALA A 247 -42.50 -12.25 5.87
C ALA A 247 -43.54 -11.81 4.83
N PHE A 248 -43.36 -10.60 4.31
CA PHE A 248 -44.08 -10.19 3.10
C PHE A 248 -43.56 -11.01 1.91
N ARG A 249 -44.46 -11.50 1.05
CA ARG A 249 -44.07 -12.13 -0.21
C ARG A 249 -43.68 -11.10 -1.26
N ASP A 250 -44.38 -9.97 -1.24
CA ASP A 250 -44.15 -8.84 -2.13
C ASP A 250 -43.31 -7.75 -1.44
N LEU A 251 -42.24 -7.32 -2.09
CA LEU A 251 -41.36 -6.28 -1.56
C LEU A 251 -42.02 -4.90 -1.54
N GLN A 252 -42.90 -4.59 -2.50
CA GLN A 252 -43.59 -3.32 -2.56
C GLN A 252 -44.61 -3.17 -1.42
N ASP A 253 -45.23 -4.25 -0.95
CA ASP A 253 -46.07 -4.27 0.25
C ASP A 253 -45.26 -3.95 1.51
N ALA A 254 -44.08 -4.56 1.67
CA ALA A 254 -43.17 -4.26 2.78
C ALA A 254 -42.70 -2.79 2.76
N ILE A 255 -42.36 -2.28 1.58
CA ILE A 255 -42.04 -0.87 1.37
C ILE A 255 -43.23 0.02 1.74
N ALA A 256 -44.46 -0.37 1.40
CA ALA A 256 -45.66 0.43 1.63
C ALA A 256 -45.89 0.69 3.13
N VAL A 257 -45.60 -0.29 3.99
CA VAL A 257 -45.73 -0.16 5.45
C VAL A 257 -44.52 0.48 6.14
N ALA A 258 -43.35 0.50 5.49
CA ALA A 258 -42.12 1.08 6.04
C ALA A 258 -42.16 2.62 6.13
N THR A 259 -41.54 3.16 7.19
CA THR A 259 -41.33 4.59 7.48
C THR A 259 -39.84 4.88 7.68
N ALA A 260 -39.46 6.17 7.66
CA ALA A 260 -38.05 6.56 7.82
C ALA A 260 -37.47 6.00 9.12
N GLY A 261 -36.28 5.38 9.05
CA GLY A 261 -35.65 4.62 10.13
C GLY A 261 -35.81 3.10 9.98
N ASP A 262 -36.87 2.62 9.32
CA ASP A 262 -37.10 1.18 9.16
C ASP A 262 -36.04 0.51 8.27
N THR A 263 -35.77 -0.77 8.56
CA THR A 263 -34.89 -1.63 7.76
C THR A 263 -35.67 -2.81 7.21
N ILE A 264 -35.64 -3.00 5.90
CA ILE A 264 -36.25 -4.13 5.19
C ILE A 264 -35.15 -5.14 4.85
N LEU A 265 -35.34 -6.39 5.24
CA LEU A 265 -34.46 -7.54 5.01
C LEU A 265 -35.11 -8.43 3.96
N VAL A 266 -34.42 -8.68 2.85
CA VAL A 266 -34.97 -9.37 1.69
C VAL A 266 -34.21 -10.67 1.45
N ALA A 267 -34.94 -11.79 1.53
CA ALA A 267 -34.40 -13.11 1.24
C ALA A 267 -34.09 -13.27 -0.25
N GLN A 268 -33.20 -14.21 -0.57
CA GLN A 268 -32.87 -14.61 -1.92
C GLN A 268 -34.11 -14.91 -2.75
N GLY A 269 -34.02 -14.63 -4.04
CA GLY A 269 -35.14 -14.81 -4.97
C GLY A 269 -35.29 -13.65 -5.94
N THR A 270 -36.24 -13.80 -6.86
CA THR A 270 -36.59 -12.78 -7.84
C THR A 270 -37.90 -12.12 -7.45
N TYR A 271 -37.87 -10.80 -7.31
CA TYR A 271 -39.00 -9.98 -6.94
C TYR A 271 -39.38 -9.09 -8.13
N TYR A 272 -40.69 -9.06 -8.43
CA TYR A 272 -41.28 -8.31 -9.53
C TYR A 272 -42.11 -7.15 -8.98
N PRO A 273 -42.14 -5.98 -9.64
CA PRO A 273 -42.96 -4.86 -9.18
C PRO A 273 -44.47 -5.13 -9.17
N THR A 274 -44.91 -6.14 -9.94
CA THR A 274 -46.31 -6.56 -10.10
C THR A 274 -46.36 -7.95 -10.75
N ASP A 275 -47.45 -8.67 -10.52
CA ASP A 275 -47.78 -9.93 -11.20
C ASP A 275 -48.63 -9.73 -12.47
N ASP A 276 -49.03 -8.49 -12.76
CA ASP A 276 -49.76 -8.13 -13.99
C ASP A 276 -48.82 -7.56 -15.08
N THR A 277 -49.40 -6.98 -16.13
CA THR A 277 -48.66 -6.38 -17.26
C THR A 277 -48.59 -4.85 -17.17
N ASP A 278 -48.88 -4.25 -16.00
CA ASP A 278 -48.82 -2.81 -15.83
C ASP A 278 -47.37 -2.33 -15.70
N ARG A 279 -46.86 -1.80 -16.80
CA ARG A 279 -45.49 -1.31 -16.92
C ARG A 279 -45.15 -0.13 -16.01
N GLU A 280 -46.15 0.58 -15.46
CA GLU A 280 -45.91 1.72 -14.57
C GLU A 280 -45.58 1.30 -13.14
N LYS A 281 -45.83 0.02 -12.79
CA LYS A 281 -45.48 -0.55 -11.49
C LYS A 281 -43.96 -0.66 -11.32
N ARG A 282 -43.49 -0.33 -10.12
CA ARG A 282 -42.08 -0.18 -9.76
C ARG A 282 -41.90 -0.28 -8.25
N PHE A 283 -40.71 -0.64 -7.78
CA PHE A 283 -40.35 -0.57 -6.36
C PHE A 283 -39.98 0.86 -5.93
N LEU A 284 -40.65 1.40 -4.91
CA LEU A 284 -40.43 2.77 -4.41
C LEU A 284 -39.43 2.82 -3.26
N LEU A 285 -38.26 3.44 -3.45
CA LEU A 285 -37.38 3.76 -2.32
C LEU A 285 -37.92 5.00 -1.59
N LYS A 286 -38.25 4.82 -0.30
CA LYS A 286 -38.75 5.88 0.57
C LYS A 286 -37.61 6.55 1.33
N ASN A 287 -37.75 7.85 1.60
CA ASN A 287 -36.75 8.59 2.35
C ASN A 287 -36.50 7.96 3.74
N GLY A 288 -35.24 7.72 4.07
CA GLY A 288 -34.81 7.17 5.35
C GLY A 288 -35.05 5.67 5.57
N VAL A 289 -35.54 4.95 4.55
CA VAL A 289 -35.70 3.49 4.62
C VAL A 289 -34.43 2.79 4.12
N VAL A 290 -33.99 1.78 4.86
CA VAL A 290 -32.86 0.92 4.50
C VAL A 290 -33.41 -0.40 3.95
N ILE A 291 -32.94 -0.84 2.78
CA ILE A 291 -33.34 -2.11 2.16
C ILE A 291 -32.10 -2.94 1.85
N LEU A 292 -32.05 -4.15 2.40
CA LEU A 292 -30.90 -5.05 2.36
C LEU A 292 -31.29 -6.40 1.72
N GLY A 293 -30.67 -6.80 0.62
CA GLY A 293 -30.84 -8.11 -0.04
C GLY A 293 -29.61 -8.99 0.19
N GLY A 294 -29.75 -10.32 0.22
CA GLY A 294 -28.63 -11.22 0.51
C GLY A 294 -28.85 -12.17 1.68
N PHE A 295 -30.10 -12.52 1.97
CA PHE A 295 -30.48 -13.37 3.10
C PHE A 295 -31.02 -14.73 2.64
N ASN A 296 -30.83 -15.78 3.43
CA ASN A 296 -31.38 -17.11 3.21
C ASN A 296 -32.70 -17.34 3.97
N ALA A 297 -33.35 -16.26 4.43
CA ALA A 297 -34.57 -16.30 5.25
C ALA A 297 -34.43 -17.05 6.60
N THR A 298 -33.22 -17.11 7.16
CA THR A 298 -32.96 -17.80 8.44
C THR A 298 -32.17 -16.94 9.42
N GLU A 299 -31.57 -15.85 8.94
CA GLU A 299 -30.64 -15.02 9.66
C GLU A 299 -31.35 -14.10 10.66
N CYS A 300 -30.72 -13.91 11.82
CA CYS A 300 -31.22 -13.00 12.84
C CYS A 300 -30.50 -11.64 12.80
N LEU A 301 -29.31 -11.58 12.18
CA LEU A 301 -28.44 -10.40 12.16
C LEU A 301 -28.04 -10.04 10.73
N THR A 302 -27.93 -8.73 10.46
CA THR A 302 -27.43 -8.21 9.18
C THR A 302 -25.97 -8.60 8.91
N SER A 303 -25.21 -8.98 9.94
CA SER A 303 -23.84 -9.49 9.81
C SER A 303 -23.75 -10.93 9.29
N GLN A 304 -24.85 -11.69 9.34
CA GLN A 304 -24.93 -13.06 8.81
C GLN A 304 -25.27 -13.09 7.31
N ARG A 305 -25.61 -11.92 6.74
CA ARG A 305 -25.96 -11.72 5.34
C ARG A 305 -24.77 -12.05 4.43
N ASP A 306 -25.04 -12.78 3.35
CA ASP A 306 -24.08 -13.05 2.28
C ASP A 306 -24.73 -12.75 0.92
N PRO A 307 -24.54 -11.52 0.39
CA PRO A 307 -25.13 -11.11 -0.89
C PRO A 307 -24.57 -11.86 -2.12
N ILE A 308 -23.45 -12.56 -1.98
CA ILE A 308 -22.86 -13.35 -3.08
C ILE A 308 -23.52 -14.73 -3.12
N LEU A 309 -23.73 -15.36 -1.95
CA LEU A 309 -24.32 -16.68 -1.84
C LEU A 309 -25.85 -16.65 -2.01
N TYR A 310 -26.52 -15.63 -1.47
CA TYR A 310 -27.98 -15.53 -1.40
C TYR A 310 -28.51 -14.40 -2.29
N GLU A 311 -28.31 -14.54 -3.61
CA GLU A 311 -28.63 -13.48 -4.57
C GLU A 311 -30.10 -13.03 -4.49
N THR A 312 -30.29 -11.70 -4.40
CA THR A 312 -31.61 -11.07 -4.41
C THR A 312 -31.76 -10.23 -5.67
N ILE A 313 -32.75 -10.55 -6.49
CA ILE A 313 -32.94 -9.97 -7.82
C ILE A 313 -34.23 -9.14 -7.85
N LEU A 314 -34.14 -7.88 -8.27
CA LEU A 314 -35.27 -7.03 -8.62
C LEU A 314 -35.38 -7.01 -10.15
N SER A 315 -36.44 -7.58 -10.69
CA SER A 315 -36.61 -7.77 -12.14
C SER A 315 -37.80 -6.98 -12.68
N GLY A 316 -37.59 -6.24 -13.77
CA GLY A 316 -38.66 -5.62 -14.56
C GLY A 316 -39.34 -6.56 -15.55
N ASP A 317 -38.95 -7.84 -15.63
CA ASP A 317 -39.48 -8.86 -16.56
C ASP A 317 -40.87 -9.37 -16.11
N ILE A 318 -41.85 -8.47 -16.09
CA ILE A 318 -43.24 -8.75 -15.72
C ILE A 318 -44.02 -9.33 -16.90
N GLY A 319 -45.19 -9.93 -16.67
CA GLY A 319 -46.00 -10.49 -17.75
C GLY A 319 -45.41 -11.77 -18.35
N VAL A 320 -45.06 -11.76 -19.63
CA VAL A 320 -44.53 -12.92 -20.36
C VAL A 320 -43.01 -12.98 -20.21
N PRO A 321 -42.44 -14.05 -19.60
CA PRO A 321 -40.99 -14.13 -19.36
C PRO A 321 -40.15 -13.91 -20.62
N GLY A 322 -39.25 -12.92 -20.55
CA GLY A 322 -38.35 -12.54 -21.63
C GLY A 322 -38.95 -11.65 -22.73
N ASP A 323 -40.24 -11.31 -22.67
CA ASP A 323 -40.85 -10.34 -23.59
C ASP A 323 -40.56 -8.91 -23.14
N SER A 324 -39.58 -8.25 -23.77
CA SER A 324 -39.24 -6.88 -23.36
C SER A 324 -40.35 -5.83 -23.59
N THR A 325 -41.49 -6.17 -24.19
CA THR A 325 -42.56 -5.20 -24.52
C THR A 325 -43.54 -4.97 -23.36
N ASP A 326 -43.67 -5.91 -22.44
CA ASP A 326 -44.47 -5.80 -21.21
C ASP A 326 -43.62 -5.56 -19.95
N ASN A 327 -42.29 -5.55 -20.05
CA ASN A 327 -41.41 -5.17 -18.94
C ASN A 327 -41.72 -3.80 -18.32
N SER A 328 -41.61 -3.70 -17.00
CA SER A 328 -41.74 -2.45 -16.24
C SER A 328 -40.83 -1.35 -16.80
N PHE A 329 -41.34 -0.12 -16.86
CA PHE A 329 -40.54 1.02 -17.29
C PHE A 329 -39.36 1.27 -16.36
N HIS A 330 -39.59 1.19 -15.05
CA HIS A 330 -38.56 1.31 -14.03
C HIS A 330 -38.64 0.12 -13.09
N VAL A 331 -37.51 -0.50 -12.75
CA VAL A 331 -37.49 -1.48 -11.65
C VAL A 331 -37.60 -0.74 -10.31
N LEU A 332 -36.79 0.31 -10.14
CA LEU A 332 -36.74 1.15 -8.93
C LEU A 332 -37.11 2.59 -9.24
N PHE A 333 -37.71 3.26 -8.26
CA PHE A 333 -38.06 4.66 -8.33
C PHE A 333 -37.84 5.35 -6.99
N THR A 334 -37.30 6.56 -7.01
CA THR A 334 -37.18 7.38 -5.81
C THR A 334 -37.46 8.85 -6.13
N LEU A 335 -38.03 9.55 -5.16
CA LEU A 335 -38.31 10.98 -5.26
C LEU A 335 -37.86 11.65 -3.95
N GLY A 336 -36.88 12.55 -4.03
CA GLY A 336 -36.58 13.41 -2.88
C GLY A 336 -36.05 12.69 -1.64
N THR A 337 -34.89 12.05 -1.75
CA THR A 337 -34.30 11.24 -0.67
C THR A 337 -32.96 11.78 -0.19
N ASP A 338 -32.53 11.41 1.01
CA ASP A 338 -31.19 11.68 1.51
C ASP A 338 -30.35 10.40 1.66
N SER A 339 -29.11 10.55 2.15
CA SER A 339 -28.14 9.46 2.27
C SER A 339 -28.48 8.41 3.33
N THR A 340 -29.52 8.65 4.14
CA THR A 340 -30.08 7.64 5.05
C THR A 340 -30.98 6.64 4.33
N THR A 341 -31.40 6.95 3.10
CA THR A 341 -32.05 5.99 2.19
C THR A 341 -30.99 5.08 1.59
N VAL A 342 -31.06 3.78 1.89
CA VAL A 342 -30.02 2.82 1.49
C VAL A 342 -30.62 1.66 0.72
N LEU A 343 -30.03 1.32 -0.42
CA LEU A 343 -30.24 0.06 -1.11
C LEU A 343 -28.92 -0.71 -1.17
N ASP A 344 -28.94 -1.97 -0.74
CA ASP A 344 -27.71 -2.75 -0.58
C ASP A 344 -27.88 -4.20 -1.02
N GLY A 345 -27.01 -4.67 -1.93
CA GLY A 345 -26.85 -6.09 -2.32
C GLY A 345 -27.96 -6.66 -3.17
N PHE A 346 -28.36 -5.93 -4.22
CA PHE A 346 -29.37 -6.37 -5.18
C PHE A 346 -28.80 -6.45 -6.59
N THR A 347 -29.30 -7.40 -7.38
CA THR A 347 -29.23 -7.37 -8.84
C THR A 347 -30.50 -6.70 -9.37
N ILE A 348 -30.37 -5.62 -10.14
CA ILE A 348 -31.44 -4.84 -10.76
C ILE A 348 -31.38 -5.08 -12.26
N THR A 349 -32.43 -5.67 -12.83
CA THR A 349 -32.40 -6.10 -14.22
C THR A 349 -33.73 -5.98 -14.95
N ARG A 350 -33.65 -6.01 -16.29
CA ARG A 350 -34.80 -6.11 -17.20
C ARG A 350 -35.78 -4.94 -17.17
N GLY A 351 -35.42 -3.81 -16.58
CA GLY A 351 -36.20 -2.58 -16.74
C GLY A 351 -36.14 -2.05 -18.18
N GLN A 352 -37.27 -1.62 -18.72
CA GLN A 352 -37.44 -1.19 -20.11
C GLN A 352 -38.15 0.17 -20.19
N ALA A 353 -37.42 1.25 -19.93
CA ALA A 353 -37.89 2.63 -20.06
C ALA A 353 -37.89 3.09 -21.54
N ILE A 354 -38.66 2.40 -22.38
CA ILE A 354 -38.91 2.77 -23.78
C ILE A 354 -40.43 2.80 -23.99
N HIS A 355 -40.97 4.00 -24.21
CA HIS A 355 -42.38 4.20 -24.52
C HIS A 355 -42.67 3.85 -26.00
N PRO A 356 -43.77 3.12 -26.30
CA PRO A 356 -44.12 2.69 -27.67
C PRO A 356 -44.17 3.82 -28.71
N ASP A 357 -44.62 5.01 -28.29
CA ASP A 357 -44.83 6.17 -29.18
C ASP A 357 -43.57 6.98 -29.48
N GLY A 358 -42.37 6.43 -29.25
CA GLY A 358 -41.07 6.94 -29.71
C GLY A 358 -40.93 8.46 -29.89
N ASN A 359 -40.20 9.13 -28.98
CA ASN A 359 -39.91 10.58 -28.95
C ASN A 359 -41.08 11.52 -28.59
N ALA A 360 -42.33 11.08 -28.55
CA ALA A 360 -43.48 11.96 -28.28
C ALA A 360 -43.75 12.27 -26.79
N TYR A 361 -43.11 11.57 -25.85
CA TYR A 361 -43.39 11.72 -24.41
C TYR A 361 -42.31 12.51 -23.68
N SER A 362 -42.71 13.43 -22.79
CA SER A 362 -41.81 14.32 -22.03
C SER A 362 -41.65 13.96 -20.55
N GLY A 363 -42.27 12.86 -20.08
CA GLY A 363 -42.22 12.43 -18.68
C GLY A 363 -41.09 11.46 -18.34
N HIS A 364 -41.18 10.80 -17.18
CA HIS A 364 -40.14 9.92 -16.65
C HIS A 364 -40.08 8.54 -17.33
N LEU A 365 -41.16 8.09 -17.98
CA LEU A 365 -41.35 6.69 -18.44
C LEU A 365 -40.34 6.23 -19.51
N ASP A 366 -39.61 7.15 -20.13
CA ASP A 366 -38.57 6.85 -21.11
C ASP A 366 -37.13 6.90 -20.54
N ARG A 367 -36.94 6.99 -19.22
CA ARG A 367 -35.64 7.27 -18.59
C ARG A 367 -35.33 6.36 -17.41
N GLY A 368 -34.12 5.79 -17.35
CA GLY A 368 -33.73 5.02 -16.16
C GLY A 368 -34.46 3.69 -16.07
N GLY A 369 -34.13 2.73 -16.95
CA GLY A 369 -34.77 1.41 -16.97
C GLY A 369 -34.63 0.68 -15.62
N GLY A 370 -33.41 0.63 -15.09
CA GLY A 370 -33.17 0.06 -13.76
C GLY A 370 -33.72 0.94 -12.64
N MET A 371 -33.36 2.22 -12.62
CA MET A 371 -33.72 3.15 -11.55
C MET A 371 -33.93 4.58 -12.04
N TYR A 372 -35.00 5.22 -11.58
CA TYR A 372 -35.19 6.66 -11.73
C TYR A 372 -35.01 7.38 -10.38
N VAL A 373 -34.13 8.38 -10.36
CA VAL A 373 -33.81 9.22 -9.19
C VAL A 373 -34.31 10.63 -9.45
N GLY A 374 -35.47 10.96 -8.89
CA GLY A 374 -36.19 12.21 -9.17
C GLY A 374 -36.17 13.24 -8.05
N THR A 375 -36.42 14.48 -8.44
CA THR A 375 -36.63 15.63 -7.54
C THR A 375 -37.89 16.38 -7.95
N ILE A 376 -38.55 17.02 -6.98
CA ILE A 376 -39.69 17.93 -7.21
C ILE A 376 -39.51 19.20 -6.39
N ALA A 377 -40.30 20.23 -6.65
CA ALA A 377 -40.17 21.52 -5.97
C ALA A 377 -40.23 21.42 -4.43
N THR A 378 -41.02 20.49 -3.88
CA THR A 378 -41.14 20.27 -2.43
C THR A 378 -40.08 19.33 -1.86
N LEU A 379 -39.39 18.56 -2.71
CA LEU A 379 -38.33 17.64 -2.33
C LEU A 379 -37.15 17.82 -3.30
N PRO A 380 -36.36 18.90 -3.13
CA PRO A 380 -35.43 19.36 -4.16
C PRO A 380 -34.13 18.55 -4.26
N HIS A 381 -33.86 17.65 -3.32
CA HIS A 381 -32.61 16.89 -3.29
C HIS A 381 -32.89 15.40 -3.20
N ALA A 382 -32.20 14.60 -4.01
CA ALA A 382 -32.21 13.16 -4.00
C ALA A 382 -30.77 12.61 -3.98
N ASN A 383 -30.29 12.16 -2.82
CA ASN A 383 -28.94 11.63 -2.63
C ASN A 383 -28.90 10.25 -1.93
N PRO A 384 -29.65 9.24 -2.41
CA PRO A 384 -29.68 7.92 -1.79
C PRO A 384 -28.33 7.21 -1.93
N ARG A 385 -28.07 6.26 -1.01
CA ARG A 385 -26.84 5.46 -1.00
C ARG A 385 -27.12 4.08 -1.60
N ILE A 386 -26.51 3.79 -2.74
CA ILE A 386 -26.65 2.52 -3.44
C ILE A 386 -25.32 1.79 -3.35
N ARG A 387 -25.29 0.60 -2.73
CA ARG A 387 -24.04 -0.13 -2.54
C ARG A 387 -24.14 -1.62 -2.78
N ASN A 388 -23.05 -2.24 -3.23
CA ASN A 388 -23.00 -3.68 -3.52
C ASN A 388 -24.07 -4.14 -4.54
N CYS A 389 -24.56 -3.24 -5.40
CA CYS A 389 -25.64 -3.54 -6.33
C CYS A 389 -25.12 -3.76 -7.75
N ARG A 390 -25.83 -4.59 -8.52
CA ARG A 390 -25.54 -4.89 -9.93
C ARG A 390 -26.68 -4.39 -10.79
N PHE A 391 -26.45 -3.43 -11.68
CA PHE A 391 -27.42 -2.99 -12.68
C PHE A 391 -27.06 -3.63 -14.03
N ILE A 392 -27.85 -4.62 -14.46
CA ILE A 392 -27.55 -5.41 -15.65
C ILE A 392 -28.73 -5.52 -16.60
N TYR A 393 -28.46 -5.45 -17.92
CA TYR A 393 -29.47 -5.62 -18.97
C TYR A 393 -30.68 -4.69 -18.84
N ASN A 394 -30.49 -3.47 -18.32
CA ASN A 394 -31.54 -2.47 -18.30
C ASN A 394 -31.45 -1.57 -19.53
N VAL A 395 -32.60 -1.10 -19.97
CA VAL A 395 -32.72 -0.26 -21.14
C VAL A 395 -33.60 0.94 -20.82
N GLY A 396 -33.18 2.11 -21.24
CA GLY A 396 -33.96 3.33 -21.17
C GLY A 396 -33.53 4.28 -22.27
N LYS A 397 -34.41 5.13 -22.79
CA LYS A 397 -34.00 6.11 -23.83
C LYS A 397 -32.77 6.90 -23.38
N ASN A 398 -32.78 7.33 -22.12
CA ASN A 398 -31.64 7.94 -21.43
C ASN A 398 -31.37 7.19 -20.14
N GLY A 399 -30.11 6.82 -19.87
CA GLY A 399 -29.74 6.11 -18.65
C GLY A 399 -30.33 4.70 -18.65
N GLY A 400 -29.67 3.73 -19.28
CA GLY A 400 -30.19 2.36 -19.32
C GLY A 400 -30.40 1.78 -17.93
N ALA A 401 -29.38 1.89 -17.08
CA ALA A 401 -29.44 1.51 -15.68
C ALA A 401 -30.11 2.58 -14.80
N MET A 402 -29.71 3.84 -14.93
CA MET A 402 -30.11 4.88 -14.00
C MET A 402 -30.29 6.24 -14.66
N TYR A 403 -31.36 6.96 -14.32
CA TYR A 403 -31.55 8.36 -14.67
C TYR A 403 -31.68 9.22 -13.42
N CYS A 404 -30.85 10.26 -13.32
CA CYS A 404 -30.87 11.23 -12.23
C CYS A 404 -31.43 12.56 -12.74
N ASP A 405 -32.62 12.96 -12.28
CA ASP A 405 -33.34 14.15 -12.74
C ASP A 405 -33.16 15.33 -11.77
N GLY A 406 -31.98 15.96 -11.86
CA GLY A 406 -31.77 17.31 -11.33
C GLY A 406 -32.19 18.38 -12.34
N THR A 407 -32.17 19.64 -11.90
CA THR A 407 -32.53 20.79 -12.75
C THR A 407 -31.67 22.00 -12.43
N ALA A 408 -31.57 22.93 -13.39
CA ALA A 408 -30.77 24.14 -13.27
C ALA A 408 -31.28 25.14 -12.20
N ASP A 409 -32.49 24.96 -11.68
CA ASP A 409 -33.10 25.78 -10.62
C ASP A 409 -32.62 25.43 -9.20
N GLY A 410 -31.60 24.56 -9.08
CA GLY A 410 -30.99 24.18 -7.80
C GLY A 410 -31.46 22.82 -7.25
N ARG A 411 -32.35 22.11 -7.94
CA ARG A 411 -32.68 20.71 -7.57
C ARG A 411 -31.61 19.74 -8.04
N SER A 412 -31.27 18.78 -7.20
CA SER A 412 -30.09 17.93 -7.40
C SER A 412 -30.41 16.46 -7.17
N ALA A 413 -30.09 15.62 -8.15
CA ALA A 413 -30.21 14.16 -8.09
C ALA A 413 -28.81 13.55 -8.15
N ASP A 414 -28.25 13.26 -6.98
CA ASP A 414 -26.85 12.96 -6.74
C ASP A 414 -26.69 11.69 -5.88
N PRO A 415 -27.04 10.49 -6.40
CA PRO A 415 -26.84 9.26 -5.65
C PRO A 415 -25.36 9.00 -5.34
N ILE A 416 -25.11 8.34 -4.20
CA ILE A 416 -23.78 7.85 -3.81
C ILE A 416 -23.70 6.37 -4.18
N LEU A 417 -22.82 6.04 -5.13
CA LEU A 417 -22.66 4.69 -5.68
C LEU A 417 -21.37 4.06 -5.14
N GLU A 418 -21.48 2.91 -4.48
CA GLU A 418 -20.33 2.25 -3.85
C GLU A 418 -20.28 0.74 -4.09
N ASN A 419 -19.17 0.22 -4.61
CA ASN A 419 -19.05 -1.22 -4.90
C ASN A 419 -20.17 -1.74 -5.82
N CYS A 420 -20.58 -0.92 -6.79
CA CYS A 420 -21.65 -1.26 -7.72
C CYS A 420 -21.09 -1.66 -9.09
N THR A 421 -21.80 -2.53 -9.78
CA THR A 421 -21.48 -2.96 -11.15
C THR A 421 -22.60 -2.54 -12.10
N PHE A 422 -22.25 -1.91 -13.22
CA PHE A 422 -23.17 -1.49 -14.27
C PHE A 422 -22.73 -2.14 -15.58
N GLU A 423 -23.44 -3.18 -16.01
CA GLU A 423 -23.05 -3.94 -17.20
C GLU A 423 -24.18 -4.20 -18.18
N TYR A 424 -23.84 -4.20 -19.47
CA TYR A 424 -24.77 -4.53 -20.56
C TYR A 424 -26.04 -3.67 -20.58
N ASN A 425 -25.98 -2.45 -20.03
CA ASN A 425 -27.10 -1.51 -20.10
C ASN A 425 -27.06 -0.75 -21.42
N ARG A 426 -28.24 -0.37 -21.92
CA ARG A 426 -28.39 0.26 -23.24
C ARG A 426 -29.24 1.52 -23.19
N ALA A 427 -28.77 2.56 -23.88
CA ALA A 427 -29.53 3.77 -24.11
C ALA A 427 -29.58 4.16 -25.61
N PRO A 428 -30.78 4.21 -26.23
CA PRO A 428 -30.97 4.75 -27.58
C PRO A 428 -30.68 6.25 -27.75
N SER A 429 -30.45 6.99 -26.66
CA SER A 429 -30.06 8.41 -26.72
C SER A 429 -28.72 8.62 -26.02
N ALA A 430 -28.68 8.68 -24.70
CA ALA A 430 -27.44 8.99 -23.98
C ALA A 430 -27.31 8.29 -22.63
N GLY A 431 -26.07 8.07 -22.19
CA GLY A 431 -25.77 7.43 -20.90
C GLY A 431 -26.18 5.98 -20.91
N GLY A 432 -25.40 5.10 -21.55
CA GLY A 432 -25.77 3.68 -21.68
C GLY A 432 -26.08 3.01 -20.34
N ALA A 433 -25.34 3.35 -19.28
CA ALA A 433 -25.68 3.03 -17.90
C ALA A 433 -26.39 4.21 -17.22
N ILE A 434 -25.72 5.33 -17.03
CA ILE A 434 -26.21 6.44 -16.20
C ILE A 434 -26.39 7.71 -17.04
N TYR A 435 -27.54 8.34 -16.90
CA TYR A 435 -27.75 9.72 -17.34
C TYR A 435 -27.93 10.60 -16.11
N LYS A 436 -27.05 11.58 -15.92
CA LYS A 436 -27.08 12.53 -14.81
C LYS A 436 -27.43 13.92 -15.33
N LYS A 437 -28.55 14.46 -14.88
CA LYS A 437 -29.03 15.79 -15.26
C LYS A 437 -28.86 16.80 -14.14
N GLY A 438 -28.50 18.04 -14.51
CA GLY A 438 -28.45 19.18 -13.60
C GLY A 438 -27.20 19.24 -12.73
N ILE A 439 -27.07 20.32 -11.95
CA ILE A 439 -25.88 20.65 -11.14
C ILE A 439 -25.84 19.74 -9.90
N SER A 440 -24.65 19.25 -9.54
CA SER A 440 -24.50 18.47 -8.31
C SER A 440 -24.44 19.39 -7.08
N HIS A 441 -25.03 18.95 -5.98
CA HIS A 441 -25.02 19.70 -4.72
C HIS A 441 -23.60 19.74 -4.11
N PRO A 442 -23.09 20.89 -3.64
CA PRO A 442 -21.71 21.01 -3.15
C PRO A 442 -21.39 20.12 -1.94
N GLU A 443 -22.36 19.92 -1.04
CA GLU A 443 -22.19 19.09 0.18
C GLU A 443 -22.67 17.64 0.02
N ARG A 444 -23.36 17.33 -1.09
CA ARG A 444 -24.06 16.04 -1.30
C ARG A 444 -23.85 15.55 -2.73
N ALA A 445 -22.64 15.75 -3.24
CA ALA A 445 -22.33 15.61 -4.65
C ALA A 445 -22.40 14.15 -5.13
N PHE A 446 -22.66 14.00 -6.43
CA PHE A 446 -22.61 12.72 -7.10
C PHE A 446 -21.23 12.07 -6.94
N ALA A 447 -21.21 10.86 -6.39
CA ALA A 447 -19.98 10.16 -6.06
C ALA A 447 -20.05 8.69 -6.48
N VAL A 448 -18.98 8.24 -7.12
CA VAL A 448 -18.81 6.85 -7.59
C VAL A 448 -17.51 6.30 -7.01
N ARG A 449 -17.61 5.20 -6.24
CA ARG A 449 -16.47 4.62 -5.53
C ARG A 449 -16.43 3.11 -5.70
N ASN A 450 -15.27 2.57 -6.10
CA ASN A 450 -15.06 1.12 -6.24
C ASN A 450 -16.07 0.46 -7.20
N CYS A 451 -16.48 1.16 -8.26
CA CYS A 451 -17.51 0.66 -9.18
C CYS A 451 -16.92 0.15 -10.50
N ASN A 452 -17.68 -0.68 -11.20
CA ASN A 452 -17.36 -1.18 -12.53
C ASN A 452 -18.44 -0.77 -13.53
N PHE A 453 -18.04 -0.22 -14.68
CA PHE A 453 -18.90 0.12 -15.80
C PHE A 453 -18.40 -0.63 -17.03
N GLY A 454 -19.06 -1.74 -17.36
CA GLY A 454 -18.65 -2.69 -18.40
C GLY A 454 -19.66 -2.82 -19.52
N TYR A 455 -19.24 -2.89 -20.78
CA TYR A 455 -20.12 -3.31 -21.89
C TYR A 455 -21.41 -2.49 -22.06
N ASN A 456 -21.46 -1.24 -21.57
CA ASN A 456 -22.64 -0.40 -21.71
C ASN A 456 -22.63 0.29 -23.08
N ARG A 457 -23.82 0.52 -23.65
CA ARG A 457 -23.95 1.04 -25.01
C ARG A 457 -24.91 2.21 -25.10
N SER A 458 -24.44 3.30 -25.69
CA SER A 458 -25.24 4.44 -26.11
C SER A 458 -25.21 4.58 -27.63
N THR A 459 -26.33 4.97 -28.25
CA THR A 459 -26.34 5.28 -29.70
C THR A 459 -26.09 6.75 -30.02
N GLN A 460 -25.89 7.62 -29.02
CA GLN A 460 -25.35 8.96 -29.23
C GLN A 460 -24.12 9.17 -28.36
N VAL A 461 -24.27 9.61 -27.11
CA VAL A 461 -23.14 10.01 -26.26
C VAL A 461 -23.11 9.28 -24.92
N GLY A 462 -21.92 9.19 -24.30
CA GLY A 462 -21.74 8.61 -22.97
C GLY A 462 -22.10 7.13 -22.93
N GLY A 463 -21.22 6.26 -23.42
CA GLY A 463 -21.51 4.82 -23.49
C GLY A 463 -21.75 4.20 -22.11
N ALA A 464 -21.07 4.68 -21.07
CA ALA A 464 -21.40 4.39 -19.68
C ALA A 464 -22.21 5.53 -19.04
N ILE A 465 -21.64 6.72 -18.94
CA ILE A 465 -22.23 7.84 -18.20
C ILE A 465 -22.33 9.07 -19.10
N TYR A 466 -23.49 9.72 -19.10
CA TYR A 466 -23.65 11.04 -19.67
C TYR A 466 -24.08 12.04 -18.60
N PHE A 467 -23.35 13.15 -18.50
CA PHE A 467 -23.72 14.31 -17.71
C PHE A 467 -24.28 15.39 -18.63
N PHE A 468 -25.54 15.73 -18.44
CA PHE A 468 -26.18 16.87 -19.09
C PHE A 468 -26.40 17.96 -18.05
N ASP A 469 -25.92 19.18 -18.32
CA ASP A 469 -25.95 20.27 -17.34
C ASP A 469 -25.21 19.92 -16.03
N GLY A 470 -24.32 18.93 -16.08
CA GLY A 470 -23.68 18.30 -14.93
C GLY A 470 -22.43 19.06 -14.51
N GLY A 471 -22.61 20.17 -13.79
CA GLY A 471 -21.52 20.93 -13.17
C GLY A 471 -21.44 20.71 -11.66
N ASN A 472 -20.23 20.83 -11.11
CA ASN A 472 -19.85 20.84 -9.67
C ASN A 472 -19.61 19.48 -8.99
N ALA A 473 -18.48 19.39 -8.29
CA ALA A 473 -18.10 18.37 -7.30
C ALA A 473 -18.24 16.86 -7.66
N ASN A 474 -18.30 16.48 -8.94
CA ASN A 474 -18.38 15.08 -9.35
C ASN A 474 -17.09 14.32 -8.99
N THR A 475 -17.21 13.16 -8.36
CA THR A 475 -16.04 12.38 -7.91
C THR A 475 -16.11 10.92 -8.36
N PHE A 476 -15.02 10.46 -8.97
CA PHE A 476 -14.77 9.06 -9.32
C PHE A 476 -13.51 8.58 -8.60
N LEU A 477 -13.63 7.49 -7.84
CA LEU A 477 -12.54 6.90 -7.08
C LEU A 477 -12.52 5.38 -7.30
N ASN A 478 -11.35 4.82 -7.60
CA ASN A 478 -11.16 3.36 -7.74
C ASN A 478 -12.17 2.72 -8.71
N THR A 479 -12.50 3.39 -9.81
CA THR A 479 -13.59 2.98 -10.70
C THR A 479 -13.04 2.55 -12.06
N ASN A 480 -13.57 1.45 -12.59
CA ASN A 480 -13.16 0.90 -13.88
C ASN A 480 -14.24 1.12 -14.94
N PHE A 481 -13.83 1.60 -16.11
CA PHE A 481 -14.66 1.75 -17.30
C PHE A 481 -14.07 0.90 -18.42
N TYR A 482 -14.77 -0.16 -18.81
CA TYR A 482 -14.28 -1.08 -19.84
C TYR A 482 -15.32 -1.47 -20.89
N HIS A 483 -14.89 -1.59 -22.14
CA HIS A 483 -15.72 -2.08 -23.24
C HIS A 483 -17.04 -1.29 -23.44
N ASN A 484 -17.11 -0.04 -22.99
CA ASN A 484 -18.28 0.80 -23.22
C ASN A 484 -18.22 1.39 -24.63
N THR A 485 -19.39 1.57 -25.25
CA THR A 485 -19.48 2.04 -26.63
C THR A 485 -20.49 3.18 -26.77
N ALA A 486 -20.07 4.28 -27.40
CA ALA A 486 -20.95 5.35 -27.88
C ALA A 486 -20.81 5.49 -29.40
N ILE A 487 -21.91 5.63 -30.13
CA ILE A 487 -21.83 5.82 -31.60
C ILE A 487 -21.31 7.22 -31.97
N SER A 488 -21.61 8.25 -31.16
CA SER A 488 -21.04 9.59 -31.33
C SER A 488 -19.84 9.77 -30.40
N SER A 489 -19.99 10.16 -29.15
CA SER A 489 -18.80 10.58 -28.38
C SER A 489 -18.84 10.19 -26.90
N GLY A 490 -17.67 10.16 -26.26
CA GLY A 490 -17.58 9.77 -24.85
C GLY A 490 -17.91 8.30 -24.67
N GLY A 491 -17.09 7.40 -25.22
CA GLY A 491 -17.38 5.96 -25.20
C GLY A 491 -17.57 5.39 -23.80
N ALA A 492 -16.88 5.93 -22.78
CA ALA A 492 -17.27 5.73 -21.38
C ALA A 492 -18.05 6.93 -20.84
N ILE A 493 -17.42 8.10 -20.69
CA ILE A 493 -18.03 9.28 -20.08
C ILE A 493 -18.15 10.41 -21.09
N PHE A 494 -19.32 11.03 -21.14
CA PHE A 494 -19.51 12.32 -21.79
C PHE A 494 -20.00 13.32 -20.75
N LEU A 495 -19.34 14.47 -20.63
CA LEU A 495 -19.74 15.53 -19.72
C LEU A 495 -19.98 16.85 -20.44
N GLU A 496 -21.17 17.39 -20.28
CA GLU A 496 -21.56 18.69 -20.76
C GLU A 496 -21.99 19.57 -19.60
N THR A 497 -21.42 20.76 -19.50
CA THR A 497 -21.85 21.72 -18.49
C THR A 497 -21.73 23.16 -18.99
N PRO A 498 -22.83 23.93 -18.91
CA PRO A 498 -22.80 25.36 -19.17
C PRO A 498 -22.59 26.21 -17.91
N PHE A 499 -22.44 25.60 -16.73
CA PHE A 499 -22.43 26.30 -15.44
C PHE A 499 -21.02 26.57 -14.91
N GLU A 500 -20.81 27.79 -14.42
CA GLU A 500 -19.54 28.19 -13.80
C GLU A 500 -19.22 27.38 -12.53
N GLY A 501 -17.93 27.14 -12.26
CA GLY A 501 -17.44 26.53 -11.03
C GLY A 501 -17.29 25.00 -11.07
N SER A 502 -17.52 24.36 -12.22
CA SER A 502 -17.53 22.90 -12.30
C SER A 502 -16.19 22.27 -11.90
N LEU A 503 -16.26 21.26 -11.03
CA LEU A 503 -15.11 20.50 -10.55
C LEU A 503 -15.38 19.01 -10.71
N THR A 504 -14.56 18.34 -11.50
CA THR A 504 -14.58 16.87 -11.64
C THR A 504 -13.25 16.30 -11.18
N LYS A 505 -13.31 15.32 -10.27
CA LYS A 505 -12.15 14.61 -9.73
C LYS A 505 -12.20 13.15 -10.12
N ILE A 506 -11.12 12.66 -10.72
CA ILE A 506 -10.94 11.26 -11.09
C ILE A 506 -9.63 10.79 -10.47
N ARG A 507 -9.68 9.76 -9.63
CA ARG A 507 -8.48 9.24 -8.97
C ARG A 507 -8.47 7.72 -8.95
N ASN A 508 -7.32 7.14 -9.29
CA ASN A 508 -7.10 5.70 -9.28
C ASN A 508 -8.15 4.94 -10.12
N CYS A 509 -8.48 5.48 -11.30
CA CYS A 509 -9.47 4.89 -12.20
C CYS A 509 -8.79 4.23 -13.41
N SER A 510 -9.55 3.39 -14.12
CA SER A 510 -9.11 2.84 -15.40
C SER A 510 -10.16 3.04 -16.49
N PHE A 511 -9.69 3.35 -17.70
CA PHE A 511 -10.49 3.45 -18.91
C PHE A 511 -9.85 2.56 -19.97
N THR A 512 -10.44 1.40 -20.21
CA THR A 512 -9.83 0.35 -21.03
C THR A 512 -10.77 -0.12 -22.13
N ASP A 513 -10.30 -0.18 -23.38
CA ASP A 513 -11.07 -0.76 -24.49
C ASP A 513 -12.45 -0.09 -24.73
N ASN A 514 -12.59 1.21 -24.42
CA ASN A 514 -13.82 1.96 -24.72
C ASN A 514 -13.79 2.51 -26.15
N ILE A 515 -14.97 2.59 -26.78
CA ILE A 515 -15.13 2.93 -28.19
C ILE A 515 -16.07 4.14 -28.34
N GLY A 516 -15.62 5.14 -29.08
CA GLY A 516 -16.39 6.32 -29.45
C GLY A 516 -16.05 6.77 -30.87
N ASN A 517 -16.86 7.61 -31.49
CA ASN A 517 -16.45 8.33 -32.71
C ASN A 517 -15.35 9.35 -32.37
N SER A 518 -15.60 10.13 -31.31
CA SER A 518 -14.70 11.14 -30.73
C SER A 518 -14.65 10.94 -29.21
N GLY A 519 -13.48 11.06 -28.58
CA GLY A 519 -13.35 10.97 -27.11
C GLY A 519 -13.73 9.59 -26.57
N ALA A 520 -13.02 8.54 -26.99
CA ALA A 520 -13.50 7.18 -26.79
C ALA A 520 -13.54 6.73 -25.32
N ALA A 521 -12.67 7.24 -24.45
CA ALA A 521 -12.87 7.09 -23.00
C ALA A 521 -13.69 8.24 -22.42
N PHE A 522 -13.26 9.47 -22.63
CA PHE A 522 -13.86 10.63 -21.98
C PHE A 522 -13.96 11.82 -22.94
N MET A 523 -15.16 12.40 -23.06
CA MET A 523 -15.36 13.70 -23.71
C MET A 523 -15.95 14.71 -22.74
N ILE A 524 -15.41 15.93 -22.76
CA ILE A 524 -15.92 17.08 -22.00
C ILE A 524 -16.22 18.23 -22.93
N ILE A 525 -17.36 18.88 -22.73
CA ILE A 525 -17.72 20.13 -23.39
C ILE A 525 -18.14 21.16 -22.34
N PHE A 526 -17.43 22.29 -22.33
CA PHE A 526 -17.81 23.50 -21.63
C PHE A 526 -18.45 24.47 -22.64
N THR A 527 -19.75 24.73 -22.50
CA THR A 527 -20.53 25.59 -23.39
C THR A 527 -21.06 26.81 -22.64
N GLY A 528 -20.51 28.01 -22.88
CA GLY A 528 -21.09 29.23 -22.33
C GLY A 528 -22.33 29.69 -23.10
N PHE A 529 -23.50 29.75 -22.45
CA PHE A 529 -24.58 30.66 -22.87
C PHE A 529 -24.31 32.02 -22.24
N TYR A 530 -24.53 33.09 -23.02
CA TYR A 530 -24.33 34.51 -22.71
C TYR A 530 -22.93 35.09 -23.04
N PRO A 531 -22.86 36.17 -23.86
CA PRO A 531 -21.59 36.81 -24.26
C PRO A 531 -20.75 37.44 -23.13
N ASN A 532 -21.26 37.49 -21.90
CA ASN A 532 -20.72 38.30 -20.80
C ASN A 532 -20.36 37.50 -19.53
N ASP A 533 -20.72 36.22 -19.43
CA ASP A 533 -20.35 35.36 -18.30
C ASP A 533 -19.00 34.67 -18.57
N SER A 534 -18.26 34.34 -17.52
CA SER A 534 -16.92 33.74 -17.62
C SER A 534 -16.77 32.62 -16.59
N GLY A 535 -17.05 31.39 -17.01
CA GLY A 535 -16.98 30.23 -16.14
C GLY A 535 -15.55 29.79 -15.85
N VAL A 536 -15.30 29.36 -14.62
CA VAL A 536 -14.09 28.63 -14.24
C VAL A 536 -14.42 27.16 -14.10
N HIS A 537 -13.76 26.30 -14.87
CA HIS A 537 -13.92 24.86 -14.85
C HIS A 537 -12.61 24.19 -14.46
N SER A 538 -12.69 23.14 -13.65
CA SER A 538 -11.53 22.40 -13.15
C SER A 538 -11.71 20.90 -13.30
N LEU A 539 -10.71 20.26 -13.89
CA LEU A 539 -10.61 18.83 -14.05
C LEU A 539 -9.30 18.34 -13.43
N LYS A 540 -9.39 17.43 -12.46
CA LYS A 540 -8.23 16.85 -11.79
C LYS A 540 -8.25 15.35 -11.95
N ILE A 541 -7.25 14.82 -12.63
CA ILE A 541 -7.11 13.40 -12.93
C ILE A 541 -5.77 12.95 -12.37
N ASP A 542 -5.81 11.95 -11.49
CA ASP A 542 -4.64 11.47 -10.78
C ASP A 542 -4.59 9.94 -10.77
N GLN A 543 -3.40 9.36 -10.93
CA GLN A 543 -3.19 7.90 -10.86
C GLN A 543 -4.13 7.10 -11.78
N THR A 544 -4.44 7.62 -12.96
CA THR A 544 -5.47 7.05 -13.83
C THR A 544 -4.85 6.48 -15.11
N THR A 545 -5.33 5.31 -15.52
CA THR A 545 -4.84 4.63 -16.73
C THR A 545 -5.88 4.71 -17.86
N PHE A 546 -5.44 5.14 -19.04
CA PHE A 546 -6.20 5.11 -20.29
C PHE A 546 -5.51 4.16 -21.25
N LYS A 547 -6.14 3.01 -21.53
CA LYS A 547 -5.54 1.93 -22.31
C LYS A 547 -6.43 1.50 -23.46
N ARG A 548 -5.90 1.51 -24.69
CA ARG A 548 -6.61 1.00 -25.87
C ARG A 548 -8.02 1.57 -26.01
N ASN A 549 -8.20 2.89 -25.88
CA ASN A 549 -9.48 3.54 -26.20
C ASN A 549 -9.48 3.98 -27.66
N TRP A 550 -10.58 3.73 -28.38
CA TRP A 550 -10.63 3.79 -29.86
C TRP A 550 -11.62 4.86 -30.35
N GLY A 551 -11.07 5.98 -30.82
CA GLY A 551 -11.77 7.03 -31.55
C GLY A 551 -11.87 6.69 -33.04
N LEU A 552 -13.01 6.17 -33.48
CA LEU A 552 -13.11 5.48 -34.77
C LEU A 552 -13.12 6.38 -36.00
N ASN A 553 -13.61 7.62 -35.93
CA ASN A 553 -13.67 8.49 -37.11
C ASN A 553 -13.35 9.97 -36.81
N ASP A 554 -12.79 10.28 -35.64
CA ASP A 554 -12.49 11.66 -35.24
C ASP A 554 -11.20 11.72 -34.39
N THR A 555 -11.00 12.85 -33.71
CA THR A 555 -9.91 13.16 -32.77
C THR A 555 -10.12 12.52 -31.39
N GLY A 556 -9.08 12.53 -30.55
CA GLY A 556 -9.22 12.26 -29.12
C GLY A 556 -9.51 10.80 -28.76
N GLY A 557 -8.53 9.91 -28.86
CA GLY A 557 -8.74 8.48 -28.58
C GLY A 557 -9.04 8.20 -27.11
N ALA A 558 -8.26 8.73 -26.16
CA ALA A 558 -8.60 8.62 -24.74
C ALA A 558 -9.47 9.79 -24.26
N PHE A 559 -9.04 11.02 -24.50
CA PHE A 559 -9.56 12.19 -23.80
C PHE A 559 -9.79 13.38 -24.73
N ILE A 560 -10.96 14.01 -24.62
CA ILE A 560 -11.30 15.24 -25.32
C ILE A 560 -11.76 16.31 -24.33
N ILE A 561 -11.27 17.53 -24.51
CA ILE A 561 -11.75 18.73 -23.82
C ILE A 561 -12.13 19.78 -24.87
N TYR A 562 -13.40 20.15 -24.93
CA TYR A 562 -13.88 21.30 -25.70
C TYR A 562 -14.20 22.46 -24.77
N ASN A 563 -13.26 23.39 -24.64
CA ASN A 563 -13.45 24.63 -23.89
C ASN A 563 -13.93 25.74 -24.82
N THR A 564 -15.20 26.15 -24.73
CA THR A 564 -15.76 27.21 -25.59
C THR A 564 -16.61 28.19 -24.77
N GLY A 565 -16.92 29.36 -25.34
CA GLY A 565 -17.88 30.28 -24.71
C GLY A 565 -17.31 31.13 -23.59
N ASN A 566 -16.11 31.72 -23.78
CA ASN A 566 -15.48 32.67 -22.83
C ASN A 566 -15.08 32.04 -21.47
N ASN A 567 -14.77 30.74 -21.49
CA ASN A 567 -14.51 29.95 -20.28
C ASN A 567 -13.01 29.84 -19.96
N ARG A 568 -12.70 29.72 -18.67
CA ARG A 568 -11.36 29.39 -18.14
C ARG A 568 -11.36 27.94 -17.69
N CYS A 569 -10.66 27.08 -18.42
CA CYS A 569 -10.55 25.66 -18.10
C CYS A 569 -9.16 25.33 -17.54
N TYR A 570 -9.13 24.72 -16.37
CA TYR A 570 -7.92 24.18 -15.74
C TYR A 570 -8.00 22.66 -15.72
N THR A 571 -7.11 22.00 -16.44
CA THR A 571 -7.02 20.54 -16.48
C THR A 571 -5.64 20.08 -16.03
N ALA A 572 -5.59 19.14 -15.11
CA ALA A 572 -4.35 18.53 -14.65
C ALA A 572 -4.44 16.99 -14.70
N PHE A 573 -3.46 16.39 -15.37
CA PHE A 573 -3.18 14.96 -15.35
C PHE A 573 -1.90 14.72 -14.54
N LYS A 574 -2.01 13.99 -13.44
CA LYS A 574 -0.88 13.62 -12.57
C LYS A 574 -0.76 12.11 -12.45
N HIS A 575 0.44 11.55 -12.53
CA HIS A 575 0.65 10.10 -12.39
C HIS A 575 -0.22 9.25 -13.34
N CYS A 576 -0.55 9.79 -14.52
CA CYS A 576 -1.45 9.13 -15.46
C CYS A 576 -0.67 8.35 -16.52
N THR A 577 -1.29 7.29 -17.03
CA THR A 577 -0.68 6.43 -18.05
C THR A 577 -1.62 6.31 -19.25
N PHE A 578 -1.11 6.60 -20.44
CA PHE A 578 -1.83 6.54 -21.71
C PHE A 578 -1.14 5.53 -22.63
N ILE A 579 -1.76 4.37 -22.83
CA ILE A 579 -1.18 3.27 -23.58
C ILE A 579 -2.07 2.90 -24.77
N GLN A 580 -1.51 2.92 -25.97
CA GLN A 580 -2.16 2.38 -27.17
C GLN A 580 -3.54 2.96 -27.46
N ASN A 581 -3.78 4.22 -27.10
CA ASN A 581 -5.02 4.89 -27.46
C ASN A 581 -4.93 5.35 -28.91
N TYR A 582 -6.05 5.25 -29.62
CA TYR A 582 -6.12 5.44 -31.06
C TYR A 582 -7.16 6.51 -31.39
N SER A 583 -6.80 7.47 -32.23
CA SER A 583 -7.74 8.33 -32.96
C SER A 583 -7.37 8.36 -34.43
N VAL A 584 -8.33 8.60 -35.33
CA VAL A 584 -8.03 8.70 -36.77
C VAL A 584 -7.26 9.99 -37.08
N PHE A 585 -7.71 11.10 -36.50
CA PHE A 585 -7.04 12.40 -36.57
C PHE A 585 -6.27 12.67 -35.27
N GLU A 586 -6.08 13.93 -34.89
CA GLU A 586 -5.16 14.33 -33.82
C GLU A 586 -5.57 13.88 -32.40
N GLY A 587 -4.58 13.72 -31.53
CA GLY A 587 -4.79 13.48 -30.10
C GLY A 587 -5.25 12.07 -29.75
N GLY A 588 -4.54 11.04 -30.20
CA GLY A 588 -4.77 9.64 -29.82
C GLY A 588 -4.95 9.43 -28.31
N ALA A 589 -4.19 10.13 -27.48
CA ALA A 589 -4.42 10.22 -26.05
C ALA A 589 -5.23 11.47 -25.66
N ILE A 590 -4.65 12.68 -25.75
CA ILE A 590 -5.32 13.91 -25.30
C ILE A 590 -5.55 14.87 -26.46
N TYR A 591 -6.79 15.31 -26.64
CA TYR A 591 -7.16 16.41 -27.51
C TYR A 591 -7.79 17.55 -26.69
N PHE A 592 -7.15 18.72 -26.70
CA PHE A 592 -7.61 19.92 -26.01
C PHE A 592 -7.96 21.00 -27.03
N HIS A 593 -9.25 21.32 -27.13
CA HIS A 593 -9.78 22.40 -27.95
C HIS A 593 -10.11 23.62 -27.10
N ASN A 594 -9.62 24.79 -27.50
CA ASN A 594 -9.89 26.07 -26.89
C ASN A 594 -10.51 27.04 -27.91
N GLY A 595 -11.73 27.46 -27.65
CA GLY A 595 -12.52 28.33 -28.52
C GLY A 595 -12.22 29.82 -28.31
N SER A 596 -12.89 30.65 -29.10
CA SER A 596 -12.73 32.11 -29.07
C SER A 596 -12.97 32.71 -27.66
N ASN A 597 -12.15 33.69 -27.27
CA ASN A 597 -12.16 34.34 -25.94
C ASN A 597 -11.96 33.41 -24.73
N SER A 598 -11.57 32.15 -24.94
CA SER A 598 -11.45 31.17 -23.85
C SER A 598 -9.97 31.01 -23.42
N THR A 599 -9.76 30.68 -22.15
CA THR A 599 -8.44 30.36 -21.59
C THR A 599 -8.37 28.88 -21.25
N GLY A 600 -7.40 28.15 -21.81
CA GLY A 600 -7.24 26.71 -21.58
C GLY A 600 -5.88 26.39 -20.98
N ASN A 601 -5.86 25.81 -19.79
CA ASN A 601 -4.64 25.41 -19.11
C ASN A 601 -4.61 23.89 -18.98
N LEU A 602 -3.59 23.26 -19.59
CA LEU A 602 -3.35 21.83 -19.53
C LEU A 602 -2.01 21.54 -18.85
N GLU A 603 -2.07 20.85 -17.72
CA GLU A 603 -0.91 20.36 -16.97
C GLU A 603 -0.84 18.84 -17.09
N VAL A 604 0.33 18.33 -17.46
CA VAL A 604 0.68 16.91 -17.55
C VAL A 604 1.96 16.69 -16.76
N ASP A 605 1.87 15.92 -15.69
CA ASP A 605 2.92 15.86 -14.67
C ASP A 605 3.10 14.40 -14.19
N TYR A 606 4.33 13.88 -14.17
CA TYR A 606 4.61 12.47 -13.82
C TYR A 606 3.83 11.44 -14.65
N CYS A 607 3.63 11.70 -15.94
CA CYS A 607 2.80 10.84 -16.80
C CYS A 607 3.64 9.94 -17.73
N ARG A 608 3.00 8.91 -18.29
CA ARG A 608 3.58 8.06 -19.35
C ARG A 608 2.65 7.97 -20.53
N PHE A 609 3.17 8.19 -21.74
CA PHE A 609 2.46 8.06 -23.01
C PHE A 609 3.20 7.03 -23.87
N SER A 610 2.59 5.88 -24.13
CA SER A 610 3.23 4.83 -24.90
C SER A 610 2.36 4.25 -25.99
N GLY A 611 2.86 4.22 -27.22
CA GLY A 611 2.19 3.54 -28.33
C GLY A 611 0.87 4.17 -28.78
N ASN A 612 0.59 5.44 -28.46
CA ASN A 612 -0.64 6.09 -28.89
C ASN A 612 -0.55 6.46 -30.38
N GLU A 613 -1.66 6.36 -31.12
CA GLU A 613 -1.68 6.45 -32.59
C GLU A 613 -2.66 7.52 -33.10
N SER A 614 -2.26 8.21 -34.18
CA SER A 614 -2.96 9.32 -34.85
C SER A 614 -2.55 9.39 -36.34
N PRO A 615 -2.89 8.37 -37.15
CA PRO A 615 -2.26 8.14 -38.45
C PRO A 615 -2.49 9.26 -39.47
N LEU A 616 -3.58 10.04 -39.36
CA LEU A 616 -3.85 11.16 -40.28
C LEU A 616 -3.60 12.54 -39.66
N GLY A 617 -3.58 12.66 -38.34
CA GLY A 617 -3.51 13.95 -37.64
C GLY A 617 -2.11 14.36 -37.18
N GLY A 618 -1.24 13.39 -36.89
CA GLY A 618 0.00 13.63 -36.16
C GLY A 618 -0.25 13.93 -34.67
N ALA A 619 0.84 14.02 -33.89
CA ALA A 619 0.83 14.31 -32.45
C ALA A 619 -0.18 13.47 -31.65
N ALA A 620 -0.02 12.14 -31.70
CA ALA A 620 -0.92 11.20 -31.03
C ALA A 620 -0.99 11.34 -29.50
N SER A 621 -0.01 11.94 -28.83
CA SER A 621 -0.03 12.00 -27.36
C SER A 621 -0.87 13.18 -26.84
N ILE A 622 -0.50 14.41 -27.21
CA ILE A 622 -1.12 15.64 -26.73
C ILE A 622 -1.29 16.57 -27.92
N TYR A 623 -2.54 16.93 -28.22
CA TYR A 623 -2.85 17.92 -29.22
C TYR A 623 -3.64 19.06 -28.62
N LEU A 624 -3.08 20.27 -28.65
CA LEU A 624 -3.73 21.49 -28.21
C LEU A 624 -4.08 22.36 -29.41
N ARG A 625 -5.37 22.69 -29.55
CA ARG A 625 -5.88 23.49 -30.64
C ARG A 625 -6.64 24.72 -30.14
N GLY A 626 -6.23 25.90 -30.59
CA GLY A 626 -7.03 27.12 -30.54
C GLY A 626 -7.77 27.34 -31.85
N PHE A 627 -9.09 27.50 -31.82
CA PHE A 627 -9.89 27.74 -33.03
C PHE A 627 -10.80 28.96 -32.91
N GLN A 628 -10.84 29.76 -33.98
CA GLN A 628 -11.76 30.87 -34.11
C GLN A 628 -12.90 30.50 -35.05
N GLY A 629 -14.14 30.51 -34.55
CA GLY A 629 -15.34 30.46 -35.41
C GLY A 629 -15.45 31.77 -36.20
N GLY A 630 -15.79 31.70 -37.49
CA GLY A 630 -15.81 32.86 -38.40
C GLY A 630 -16.50 34.10 -37.79
N GLY A 631 -15.80 35.24 -37.77
CA GLY A 631 -16.24 36.47 -37.11
C GLY A 631 -15.08 37.42 -36.81
N THR A 632 -15.34 38.44 -35.97
CA THR A 632 -14.30 39.41 -35.54
C THR A 632 -13.17 38.71 -34.77
N PRO A 633 -11.89 39.10 -35.00
CA PRO A 633 -10.74 38.69 -34.20
C PRO A 633 -11.01 38.64 -32.69
N ARG A 634 -10.79 37.47 -32.08
CA ARG A 634 -10.96 37.26 -30.63
C ARG A 634 -9.75 36.53 -30.06
N PRO A 635 -9.09 37.05 -29.01
CA PRO A 635 -7.89 36.42 -28.45
C PRO A 635 -8.22 35.04 -27.88
N ILE A 636 -7.32 34.08 -28.13
CA ILE A 636 -7.34 32.73 -27.55
C ILE A 636 -6.05 32.60 -26.74
N LYS A 637 -6.15 32.14 -25.49
CA LYS A 637 -4.97 31.94 -24.63
C LYS A 637 -4.92 30.52 -24.15
N SER A 638 -3.82 29.83 -24.41
CA SER A 638 -3.64 28.45 -23.99
C SER A 638 -2.30 28.29 -23.28
N THR A 639 -2.25 27.44 -22.26
CA THR A 639 -1.00 27.08 -21.60
C THR A 639 -0.87 25.57 -21.54
N LEU A 640 0.28 25.05 -21.96
CA LEU A 640 0.63 23.63 -21.83
C LEU A 640 1.86 23.50 -20.92
N MET A 641 1.74 22.72 -19.86
CA MET A 641 2.87 22.39 -18.99
C MET A 641 3.03 20.88 -18.98
N VAL A 642 4.17 20.38 -19.48
CA VAL A 642 4.53 18.97 -19.47
C VAL A 642 5.80 18.81 -18.64
N LYS A 643 5.71 18.05 -17.56
CA LYS A 643 6.79 17.88 -16.58
C LYS A 643 6.99 16.41 -16.26
N ASN A 644 8.25 16.00 -16.07
CA ASN A 644 8.59 14.64 -15.59
C ASN A 644 7.84 13.53 -16.32
N THR A 645 7.72 13.63 -17.65
CA THR A 645 6.83 12.76 -18.43
C THR A 645 7.63 12.00 -19.47
N GLU A 646 7.26 10.74 -19.66
CA GLU A 646 7.84 9.87 -20.69
C GLU A 646 6.89 9.73 -21.88
N PHE A 647 7.44 9.84 -23.09
CA PHE A 647 6.78 9.58 -24.36
C PHE A 647 7.57 8.53 -25.16
N SER A 648 6.96 7.37 -25.39
CA SER A 648 7.60 6.28 -26.14
C SER A 648 6.70 5.69 -27.23
N PHE A 649 7.24 5.40 -28.41
CA PHE A 649 6.54 4.67 -29.48
C PHE A 649 5.23 5.31 -29.97
N ASN A 650 5.00 6.60 -29.76
CA ASN A 650 3.77 7.26 -30.21
C ASN A 650 3.85 7.66 -31.70
N ASP A 651 2.72 7.87 -32.36
CA ASP A 651 2.67 8.48 -33.70
C ASP A 651 2.61 10.02 -33.59
N GLY A 652 3.72 10.59 -33.13
CA GLY A 652 3.87 11.98 -32.72
C GLY A 652 3.48 12.22 -31.25
N THR A 653 4.06 13.26 -30.64
CA THR A 653 3.82 13.56 -29.21
C THR A 653 3.01 14.82 -28.99
N ILE A 654 3.59 16.00 -29.19
CA ILE A 654 3.00 17.27 -28.79
C ILE A 654 2.73 18.12 -30.04
N GLY A 655 1.46 18.47 -30.24
CA GLY A 655 1.00 19.37 -31.29
C GLY A 655 0.37 20.62 -30.69
N LEU A 656 0.88 21.81 -31.04
CA LEU A 656 0.33 23.10 -30.60
C LEU A 656 -0.14 23.94 -31.78
N VAL A 657 -1.45 24.14 -31.89
CA VAL A 657 -2.05 24.87 -33.00
C VAL A 657 -3.07 25.86 -32.49
N ASN A 658 -2.63 27.03 -32.03
CA ASN A 658 -3.56 28.15 -31.87
C ASN A 658 -3.70 28.90 -33.18
N GLY A 659 -4.95 29.06 -33.64
CA GLY A 659 -5.30 29.77 -34.86
C GLY A 659 -4.93 31.27 -34.85
N PHE A 660 -5.39 31.98 -35.89
CA PHE A 660 -5.15 33.41 -36.10
C PHE A 660 -5.41 34.25 -34.83
N LEU A 661 -4.41 35.02 -34.37
CA LEU A 661 -4.42 35.85 -33.15
C LEU A 661 -4.54 35.08 -31.81
N GLY A 662 -4.32 33.77 -31.83
CA GLY A 662 -4.17 32.97 -30.62
C GLY A 662 -2.74 32.98 -30.08
N VAL A 663 -2.62 32.81 -28.76
CA VAL A 663 -1.35 32.69 -28.03
C VAL A 663 -1.31 31.37 -27.26
N ALA A 664 -0.25 30.57 -27.42
CA ALA A 664 0.09 29.51 -26.47
C ALA A 664 1.46 29.74 -25.87
N ASP A 665 1.53 29.50 -24.57
CA ASP A 665 2.78 29.28 -23.87
C ASP A 665 2.89 27.81 -23.50
N ALA A 666 3.95 27.16 -23.95
CA ALA A 666 4.24 25.78 -23.61
C ALA A 666 5.58 25.63 -22.90
N LEU A 667 5.59 24.80 -21.87
CA LEU A 667 6.78 24.38 -21.13
C LEU A 667 6.86 22.86 -21.18
N VAL A 668 7.98 22.32 -21.65
CA VAL A 668 8.33 20.91 -21.59
C VAL A 668 9.62 20.79 -20.78
N GLN A 669 9.55 20.16 -19.62
CA GLN A 669 10.68 20.11 -18.70
C GLN A 669 10.87 18.69 -18.16
N ASN A 670 12.13 18.23 -18.06
CA ASN A 670 12.46 16.93 -17.48
C ASN A 670 11.71 15.77 -18.15
N CYS A 671 11.66 15.72 -19.49
CA CYS A 671 10.89 14.72 -20.21
C CYS A 671 11.79 13.82 -21.06
N THR A 672 11.38 12.56 -21.25
CA THR A 672 12.10 11.61 -22.11
C THR A 672 11.22 11.23 -23.31
N PHE A 673 11.76 11.36 -24.51
CA PHE A 673 11.11 11.03 -25.78
C PHE A 673 11.92 9.95 -26.51
N TYR A 674 11.28 8.83 -26.84
CA TYR A 674 11.88 7.74 -27.59
C TYR A 674 10.97 7.18 -28.70
N ARG A 675 11.44 7.22 -29.96
CA ARG A 675 10.72 6.66 -31.13
C ARG A 675 9.26 7.10 -31.25
N ASN A 676 8.99 8.40 -31.22
CA ASN A 676 7.65 8.95 -31.36
C ASN A 676 7.29 9.34 -32.81
N GLY A 677 7.82 8.64 -33.80
CA GLY A 677 7.40 8.77 -35.20
C GLY A 677 7.74 10.13 -35.85
N GLY A 678 6.95 10.50 -36.86
CA GLY A 678 7.30 11.60 -37.78
C GLY A 678 7.18 13.01 -37.20
N PHE A 679 6.36 13.21 -36.16
CA PHE A 679 6.08 14.52 -35.56
C PHE A 679 6.19 14.51 -34.03
N PRO A 680 7.39 14.34 -33.46
CA PRO A 680 7.57 14.35 -32.02
C PRO A 680 7.06 15.66 -31.42
N ILE A 681 7.60 16.82 -31.83
CA ILE A 681 7.12 18.13 -31.37
C ILE A 681 6.78 19.03 -32.56
N ALA A 682 5.55 19.54 -32.60
CA ALA A 682 5.10 20.45 -33.63
C ALA A 682 4.29 21.62 -33.07
N LYS A 683 4.50 22.82 -33.61
CA LYS A 683 3.64 23.98 -33.36
C LYS A 683 3.27 24.73 -34.64
N ASN A 684 2.23 25.58 -34.57
CA ASN A 684 1.77 26.48 -35.63
C ASN A 684 1.26 25.82 -36.92
N TRP A 685 0.87 24.54 -36.88
CA TRP A 685 0.47 23.77 -38.07
C TRP A 685 -0.74 24.38 -38.82
N SER A 686 -0.50 25.20 -39.86
CA SER A 686 -1.56 25.75 -40.73
C SER A 686 -1.04 26.17 -42.12
N GLY A 687 -1.89 26.03 -43.15
CA GLY A 687 -1.53 26.40 -44.54
C GLY A 687 -1.39 27.91 -44.81
N ASN A 688 -1.75 28.77 -43.85
CA ASN A 688 -1.71 30.24 -43.96
C ASN A 688 -0.84 30.89 -42.87
N PHE A 689 0.10 30.12 -42.29
CA PHE A 689 0.96 30.60 -41.22
C PHE A 689 1.82 31.80 -41.66
N ASN A 690 1.85 32.87 -40.85
CA ASN A 690 2.83 33.94 -40.93
C ASN A 690 3.25 34.39 -39.50
N ASP A 691 4.51 34.78 -39.32
CA ASP A 691 5.07 35.11 -38.00
C ASP A 691 4.45 36.36 -37.35
N SER A 692 3.63 37.15 -38.07
CA SER A 692 3.03 38.38 -37.54
C SER A 692 1.66 38.18 -36.88
N THR A 693 1.02 37.01 -37.06
CA THR A 693 -0.37 36.77 -36.62
C THR A 693 -0.57 35.54 -35.74
N TYR A 694 0.47 34.75 -35.49
CA TYR A 694 0.45 33.54 -34.66
C TYR A 694 1.61 33.58 -33.66
N TYR A 695 1.31 33.50 -32.36
CA TYR A 695 2.32 33.61 -31.29
C TYR A 695 2.25 32.39 -30.37
N ASN A 696 2.93 31.31 -30.74
CA ASN A 696 3.04 30.13 -29.87
C ASN A 696 4.50 29.98 -29.42
N LYS A 697 4.76 30.23 -28.13
CA LYS A 697 6.06 30.03 -27.49
C LYS A 697 6.15 28.59 -26.98
N MET A 698 7.30 27.95 -27.16
CA MET A 698 7.62 26.70 -26.50
C MET A 698 9.02 26.76 -25.88
N GLU A 699 9.08 26.48 -24.59
CA GLU A 699 10.31 26.35 -23.82
C GLU A 699 10.54 24.88 -23.50
N VAL A 700 11.75 24.40 -23.75
CA VAL A 700 12.12 23.00 -23.55
C VAL A 700 13.45 22.92 -22.82
N SER A 701 13.45 22.26 -21.67
CA SER A 701 14.64 22.12 -20.86
C SER A 701 14.77 20.76 -20.17
N ASN A 702 16.01 20.40 -19.83
CA ASN A 702 16.36 19.17 -19.10
C ASN A 702 15.74 17.92 -19.71
N SER A 703 15.57 17.86 -21.03
CA SER A 703 14.80 16.79 -21.68
C SER A 703 15.65 16.01 -22.66
N VAL A 704 15.32 14.73 -22.85
CA VAL A 704 15.99 13.82 -23.78
C VAL A 704 15.06 13.55 -24.96
N PHE A 705 15.51 13.90 -26.17
CA PHE A 705 14.84 13.64 -27.43
C PHE A 705 15.64 12.66 -28.26
N TRP A 706 15.24 11.39 -28.26
CA TRP A 706 15.92 10.36 -29.02
C TRP A 706 15.03 9.66 -30.05
N GLU A 707 15.18 10.07 -31.30
CA GLU A 707 14.30 9.69 -32.40
C GLU A 707 15.11 9.00 -33.53
N PRO A 708 15.45 7.71 -33.39
CA PRO A 708 16.35 7.01 -34.32
C PRO A 708 15.75 6.76 -35.71
N GLU A 709 14.41 6.82 -35.81
CA GLU A 709 13.67 6.57 -37.05
C GLU A 709 13.27 7.86 -37.79
N ALA A 710 13.43 9.02 -37.16
CA ALA A 710 13.12 10.31 -37.79
C ALA A 710 14.28 10.76 -38.72
N PRO A 711 14.00 11.52 -39.80
CA PRO A 711 15.07 12.11 -40.60
C PRO A 711 15.94 12.99 -39.71
N ILE A 712 17.26 12.76 -39.72
CA ILE A 712 18.27 13.53 -38.99
C ILE A 712 17.98 15.03 -39.18
N GLY A 713 17.49 15.69 -38.13
CA GLY A 713 17.17 17.12 -38.12
C GLY A 713 15.69 17.52 -38.06
N ARG A 714 14.73 16.62 -37.85
CA ARG A 714 13.28 16.97 -37.87
C ARG A 714 12.49 16.62 -36.58
N ILE A 715 13.05 16.92 -35.41
CA ILE A 715 12.37 16.66 -34.12
C ILE A 715 11.35 17.76 -33.80
N PHE A 716 11.71 19.02 -34.09
CA PHE A 716 10.91 20.21 -33.81
C PHE A 716 10.38 20.82 -35.11
N TYR A 717 9.07 21.08 -35.16
CA TYR A 717 8.39 21.65 -36.32
C TYR A 717 7.69 22.98 -36.00
N ASN A 718 7.71 23.90 -36.96
CA ASN A 718 6.98 25.18 -36.91
C ASN A 718 6.24 25.45 -38.23
N GLY A 719 4.91 25.45 -38.23
CA GLY A 719 4.12 25.86 -39.40
C GLY A 719 3.89 24.76 -40.44
N THR A 720 4.94 24.43 -41.22
CA THR A 720 4.88 23.41 -42.28
C THR A 720 6.24 22.74 -42.48
N LEU A 721 6.27 21.62 -43.20
CA LEU A 721 7.49 20.90 -43.61
C LEU A 721 8.48 21.74 -44.46
N ALA A 722 8.04 22.88 -44.99
CA ALA A 722 8.84 23.75 -45.86
C ALA A 722 9.42 24.98 -45.12
N SER A 723 8.98 25.25 -43.89
CA SER A 723 9.49 26.35 -43.08
C SER A 723 10.71 25.89 -42.28
N SER A 724 11.78 26.69 -42.31
CA SER A 724 13.03 26.42 -41.60
C SER A 724 13.31 27.40 -40.47
N THR A 725 12.31 28.13 -39.96
CA THR A 725 12.47 29.07 -38.84
C THR A 725 11.71 28.55 -37.61
N LEU A 726 12.42 28.26 -36.51
CA LEU A 726 11.87 27.86 -35.20
C LEU A 726 11.58 29.11 -34.34
N HIS A 727 10.82 30.07 -34.88
CA HIS A 727 10.41 31.29 -34.15
C HIS A 727 9.77 30.92 -32.80
N ASP A 728 10.15 31.57 -31.70
CA ASP A 728 9.68 31.34 -30.32
C ASP A 728 9.86 29.92 -29.74
N TYR A 729 10.77 29.11 -30.29
CA TYR A 729 11.34 27.99 -29.55
C TYR A 729 12.52 28.48 -28.69
N ASN A 730 12.58 28.03 -27.44
CA ASN A 730 13.73 28.20 -26.56
C ASN A 730 14.15 26.82 -26.03
N LEU A 731 15.29 26.32 -26.50
CA LEU A 731 15.82 25.00 -26.15
C LEU A 731 17.11 25.17 -25.36
N HIS A 732 17.21 24.67 -24.13
CA HIS A 732 18.46 24.70 -23.36
C HIS A 732 18.58 23.47 -22.47
N HIS A 733 19.82 22.99 -22.26
CA HIS A 733 20.09 21.81 -21.43
C HIS A 733 19.28 20.57 -21.83
N ASN A 734 19.21 20.27 -23.13
CA ASN A 734 18.56 19.07 -23.66
C ASN A 734 19.55 18.16 -24.38
N LEU A 735 19.27 16.85 -24.40
CA LEU A 735 19.99 15.90 -25.24
C LEU A 735 19.12 15.56 -26.45
N ILE A 736 19.60 15.84 -27.65
CA ILE A 736 18.81 15.80 -28.88
C ILE A 736 19.52 14.92 -29.93
N SER A 737 18.83 13.95 -30.52
CA SER A 737 19.35 13.07 -31.59
C SER A 737 19.51 13.74 -32.96
N ALA A 738 19.78 15.04 -32.97
CA ALA A 738 20.01 15.87 -34.16
C ALA A 738 21.50 16.22 -34.29
N PRO A 739 22.00 16.52 -35.50
CA PRO A 739 23.44 16.64 -35.77
C PRO A 739 24.07 17.86 -35.10
N ASP A 740 23.32 18.95 -34.99
CA ASP A 740 23.76 20.23 -34.44
C ASP A 740 22.52 21.13 -34.22
N CYS A 741 22.75 22.40 -33.94
CA CYS A 741 21.71 23.43 -33.88
C CYS A 741 21.17 23.87 -35.27
N ASN A 742 21.71 23.37 -36.40
CA ASN A 742 21.15 23.57 -37.74
C ASN A 742 19.92 22.68 -38.01
N LEU A 743 19.10 22.51 -36.97
CA LEU A 743 17.69 22.15 -37.10
C LEU A 743 16.97 23.22 -37.94
N PRO A 744 15.77 22.95 -38.51
CA PRO A 744 14.96 23.93 -39.25
C PRO A 744 14.51 25.13 -38.39
N GLY A 745 15.45 25.95 -37.90
CA GLY A 745 15.32 27.14 -37.06
C GLY A 745 16.62 27.88 -36.75
N GLY A 746 17.78 27.24 -36.95
CA GLY A 746 19.11 27.83 -36.78
C GLY A 746 19.46 28.16 -35.32
N ASP A 747 20.61 28.83 -35.14
CA ASP A 747 21.23 29.18 -33.85
C ASP A 747 20.31 29.95 -32.87
N ILE A 748 19.26 30.60 -33.38
CA ILE A 748 18.34 31.45 -32.60
C ILE A 748 17.52 30.63 -31.57
N ALA A 749 17.27 29.35 -31.82
CA ALA A 749 16.47 28.50 -30.94
C ALA A 749 17.29 27.73 -29.89
N CYS A 750 18.62 27.69 -30.00
CA CYS A 750 19.49 26.93 -29.09
C CYS A 750 20.16 27.83 -28.07
N GLY A 751 19.72 27.71 -26.82
CA GLY A 751 20.45 28.19 -25.65
C GLY A 751 21.58 27.23 -25.22
N ASP A 752 22.22 27.58 -24.12
CA ASP A 752 23.36 26.86 -23.58
C ASP A 752 23.00 25.45 -23.07
N GLY A 753 24.00 24.57 -22.98
CA GLY A 753 23.89 23.25 -22.34
C GLY A 753 23.26 22.13 -23.19
N ASN A 754 22.86 22.37 -24.44
CA ASN A 754 22.34 21.31 -25.30
C ASN A 754 23.43 20.34 -25.79
N ILE A 755 23.11 19.05 -25.81
CA ILE A 755 23.97 17.95 -26.28
C ILE A 755 23.35 17.38 -27.56
N PHE A 756 24.13 17.34 -28.65
CA PHE A 756 23.66 16.92 -29.97
C PHE A 756 24.30 15.60 -30.40
N ALA A 757 23.57 14.82 -31.20
CA ALA A 757 24.02 13.61 -31.89
C ALA A 757 24.74 12.57 -31.01
N THR A 758 24.47 12.57 -29.70
CA THR A 758 25.13 11.70 -28.73
C THR A 758 24.09 10.78 -28.11
N TRP A 759 24.31 9.47 -28.20
CA TRP A 759 23.38 8.47 -27.66
C TRP A 759 23.21 8.65 -26.13
N PRO A 760 21.96 8.74 -25.60
CA PRO A 760 21.70 8.87 -24.17
C PRO A 760 22.09 7.66 -23.32
N MET A 761 22.49 6.53 -23.93
CA MET A 761 22.82 5.31 -23.18
C MET A 761 21.66 4.79 -22.34
N PHE A 762 20.47 4.63 -22.94
CA PHE A 762 19.34 4.01 -22.24
C PHE A 762 19.66 2.58 -21.77
N LEU A 763 19.15 2.21 -20.60
CA LEU A 763 19.39 0.90 -19.97
C LEU A 763 18.89 -0.26 -20.82
N ASP A 764 17.63 -0.20 -21.26
CA ASP A 764 17.02 -1.28 -22.05
C ASP A 764 15.80 -0.76 -22.82
N THR A 765 16.03 -0.39 -24.08
CA THR A 765 14.95 0.11 -24.95
C THR A 765 14.02 -1.00 -25.45
N LEU A 766 14.39 -2.28 -25.34
CA LEU A 766 13.54 -3.39 -25.78
C LEU A 766 12.44 -3.68 -24.75
N ASN A 767 12.74 -3.46 -23.47
CA ASN A 767 11.79 -3.62 -22.37
C ASN A 767 11.22 -2.27 -21.85
N ASN A 768 11.25 -1.22 -22.66
CA ASN A 768 10.71 0.11 -22.34
C ASN A 768 11.33 0.76 -21.08
N ASN A 769 12.60 0.49 -20.81
CA ASN A 769 13.34 1.09 -19.69
C ASN A 769 14.25 2.21 -20.22
N PHE A 770 13.72 3.43 -20.20
CA PHE A 770 14.37 4.63 -20.70
C PHE A 770 15.13 5.42 -19.64
N ARG A 771 15.44 4.79 -18.51
CA ARG A 771 16.48 5.31 -17.60
C ARG A 771 17.83 5.27 -18.32
N VAL A 772 18.71 6.21 -17.99
CA VAL A 772 20.04 6.31 -18.61
C VAL A 772 21.11 5.57 -17.81
N ALA A 773 22.18 5.13 -18.49
CA ALA A 773 23.38 4.58 -17.88
C ALA A 773 24.06 5.60 -16.97
N ALA A 774 24.81 5.13 -15.96
CA ALA A 774 25.42 6.01 -14.96
C ALA A 774 26.55 6.91 -15.53
N CYS A 775 27.12 6.56 -16.69
CA CYS A 775 28.06 7.40 -17.43
C CYS A 775 27.43 8.08 -18.65
N SER A 776 26.09 8.11 -18.73
CA SER A 776 25.40 8.76 -19.82
C SER A 776 25.78 10.24 -19.90
N PRO A 777 25.90 10.81 -21.11
CA PRO A 777 26.05 12.25 -21.28
C PRO A 777 24.87 13.07 -20.72
N ALA A 778 23.74 12.43 -20.42
CA ALA A 778 22.58 13.08 -19.81
C ALA A 778 22.70 13.25 -18.28
N ILE A 779 23.61 12.51 -17.62
CA ILE A 779 23.80 12.56 -16.16
C ILE A 779 24.43 13.89 -15.75
N ASN A 780 23.85 14.56 -14.75
CA ASN A 780 24.30 15.85 -14.20
C ASN A 780 24.52 16.95 -15.26
N ALA A 781 23.82 16.86 -16.38
CA ALA A 781 24.01 17.75 -17.52
C ALA A 781 22.89 18.81 -17.67
N GLY A 782 21.86 18.74 -16.83
CA GLY A 782 20.74 19.68 -16.82
C GLY A 782 21.01 20.97 -16.04
N THR A 783 19.96 21.80 -15.90
CA THR A 783 19.91 23.00 -15.06
C THR A 783 18.90 22.86 -13.92
N ASN A 784 19.25 23.28 -12.72
CA ASN A 784 18.35 23.26 -11.56
C ASN A 784 17.26 24.34 -11.60
N GLU A 785 17.28 25.22 -12.61
CA GLU A 785 16.29 26.28 -12.78
C GLU A 785 14.87 25.73 -12.97
N GLY A 786 13.91 26.30 -12.23
CA GLY A 786 12.49 25.93 -12.34
C GLY A 786 12.10 24.61 -11.64
N LEU A 787 13.01 23.98 -10.89
CA LEU A 787 12.76 22.71 -10.17
C LEU A 787 12.10 22.88 -8.80
N ASP A 788 11.79 24.11 -8.35
CA ASP A 788 11.20 24.39 -7.03
C ASP A 788 9.90 23.61 -6.72
N THR A 789 9.21 23.16 -7.77
CA THR A 789 7.94 22.42 -7.70
C THR A 789 8.05 20.95 -8.13
N ILE A 790 9.24 20.51 -8.53
CA ILE A 790 9.52 19.17 -9.07
C ILE A 790 10.54 18.49 -8.16
N LEU A 791 10.06 17.82 -7.12
CA LEU A 791 10.90 17.29 -6.05
C LEU A 791 11.45 15.89 -6.34
N THR A 792 10.77 15.13 -7.19
CA THR A 792 11.14 13.75 -7.53
C THR A 792 11.21 13.55 -9.04
N ASP A 793 11.82 12.45 -9.49
CA ASP A 793 11.76 11.96 -10.86
C ASP A 793 10.49 11.12 -11.11
N LEU A 794 10.34 10.55 -12.31
CA LEU A 794 9.19 9.73 -12.68
C LEU A 794 9.04 8.41 -11.88
N GLU A 795 10.12 7.91 -11.24
CA GLU A 795 10.08 6.74 -10.34
C GLU A 795 9.93 7.14 -8.86
N GLY A 796 9.92 8.43 -8.55
CA GLY A 796 9.82 8.94 -7.18
C GLY A 796 11.16 9.11 -6.46
N ASN A 797 12.29 8.97 -7.14
CA ASN A 797 13.61 9.30 -6.58
C ASN A 797 13.77 10.82 -6.47
N PRO A 798 14.63 11.35 -5.56
CA PRO A 798 14.92 12.78 -5.52
C PRO A 798 15.32 13.32 -6.90
N ARG A 799 14.79 14.49 -7.29
CA ARG A 799 15.07 15.07 -8.61
C ARG A 799 16.50 15.61 -8.77
N ILE A 800 17.28 15.65 -7.70
CA ILE A 800 18.69 16.06 -7.72
C ILE A 800 19.43 15.09 -6.81
N LEU A 801 20.34 14.29 -7.37
CA LEU A 801 21.13 13.30 -6.63
C LEU A 801 22.60 13.73 -6.46
N ASP A 802 23.23 14.26 -7.51
CA ASP A 802 24.66 14.62 -7.54
C ASP A 802 24.86 16.14 -7.83
N SER A 803 24.03 16.99 -7.19
CA SER A 803 24.04 18.48 -7.26
C SER A 803 23.44 19.13 -8.50
N LEU A 804 23.48 18.48 -9.66
CA LEU A 804 22.78 18.90 -10.87
C LEU A 804 21.72 17.88 -11.23
N VAL A 805 20.69 18.35 -11.91
CA VAL A 805 19.62 17.49 -12.44
C VAL A 805 20.08 16.77 -13.70
N ASP A 806 19.62 15.54 -13.89
CA ASP A 806 19.80 14.80 -15.14
C ASP A 806 18.85 15.33 -16.24
N MET A 807 19.27 15.17 -17.49
CA MET A 807 18.34 15.35 -18.61
C MET A 807 17.43 14.13 -18.74
N GLY A 808 16.13 14.36 -18.87
CA GLY A 808 15.10 13.33 -19.04
C GLY A 808 14.17 13.19 -17.84
N ALA A 809 13.22 12.25 -17.92
CA ALA A 809 12.20 12.01 -16.90
C ALA A 809 12.72 11.28 -15.63
N TYR A 810 13.94 10.76 -15.68
CA TYR A 810 14.52 9.94 -14.61
C TYR A 810 15.78 10.58 -14.07
N GLU A 811 16.06 10.35 -12.79
CA GLU A 811 17.28 10.78 -12.11
C GLU A 811 18.10 9.56 -11.69
N ARG A 812 19.43 9.67 -11.76
CA ARG A 812 20.33 8.58 -11.39
C ARG A 812 21.69 9.10 -10.92
N HIS A 813 22.29 8.38 -9.98
CA HIS A 813 23.68 8.62 -9.61
C HIS A 813 24.63 8.37 -10.78
N GLY A 814 25.63 9.24 -10.90
CA GLY A 814 26.75 9.05 -11.82
C GLY A 814 27.59 7.82 -11.48
N TYR A 815 28.24 7.26 -12.51
CA TYR A 815 29.18 6.15 -12.34
C TYR A 815 30.46 6.66 -11.69
N ARG A 816 30.83 6.09 -10.54
CA ARG A 816 32.06 6.40 -9.82
C ARG A 816 32.46 5.28 -8.89
N ILE A 817 33.74 5.23 -8.56
CA ILE A 817 34.25 4.51 -7.40
C ILE A 817 33.95 5.37 -6.17
N ASP A 818 32.97 4.92 -5.38
CA ASP A 818 32.43 5.68 -4.23
C ASP A 818 33.31 5.55 -2.98
N SER A 819 33.96 4.39 -2.81
CA SER A 819 34.89 4.17 -1.70
C SER A 819 36.01 3.18 -2.04
N VAL A 820 37.15 3.35 -1.38
CA VAL A 820 38.28 2.44 -1.41
C VAL A 820 38.66 2.10 0.03
N SER A 821 38.72 0.81 0.35
CA SER A 821 39.24 0.35 1.64
C SER A 821 40.40 -0.62 1.43
N ILE A 822 41.41 -0.52 2.30
CA ILE A 822 42.65 -1.29 2.18
C ILE A 822 42.94 -2.04 3.48
N ALA A 823 43.53 -3.24 3.33
CA ALA A 823 44.25 -3.94 4.38
C ALA A 823 45.73 -3.99 3.97
N ALA A 824 46.60 -3.40 4.79
CA ALA A 824 48.04 -3.40 4.52
C ALA A 824 48.64 -4.82 4.60
N VAL A 825 49.80 -5.01 3.97
CA VAL A 825 50.54 -6.27 4.05
C VAL A 825 51.11 -6.43 5.46
N SER A 826 50.93 -7.59 6.08
CA SER A 826 51.31 -7.81 7.49
C SER A 826 52.83 -7.93 7.70
N CYS A 827 53.54 -8.43 6.69
CA CYS A 827 54.98 -8.71 6.73
C CYS A 827 55.74 -8.06 5.58
N ALA A 828 56.98 -7.66 5.83
CA ALA A 828 57.90 -7.24 4.77
C ALA A 828 58.11 -8.38 3.75
N GLY A 829 57.80 -8.11 2.48
CA GLY A 829 57.84 -9.13 1.42
C GLY A 829 56.67 -10.12 1.42
N GLY A 830 55.69 -9.94 2.31
CA GLY A 830 54.44 -10.70 2.32
C GLY A 830 53.51 -10.35 1.16
N SER A 831 52.44 -11.12 1.02
CA SER A 831 51.44 -10.97 -0.03
C SER A 831 50.04 -11.19 0.51
N ASP A 832 49.70 -10.60 1.66
CA ASP A 832 48.41 -10.76 2.35
C ASP A 832 47.61 -9.44 2.43
N GLY A 833 48.06 -8.40 1.72
CA GLY A 833 47.33 -7.14 1.60
C GLY A 833 46.07 -7.30 0.76
N ASN A 834 45.06 -6.46 1.02
CA ASN A 834 43.77 -6.51 0.35
C ASN A 834 43.28 -5.11 -0.05
N VAL A 835 42.54 -5.01 -1.16
CA VAL A 835 41.83 -3.80 -1.57
C VAL A 835 40.38 -4.14 -1.89
N PHE A 836 39.44 -3.38 -1.34
CA PHE A 836 38.01 -3.48 -1.66
C PHE A 836 37.49 -2.16 -2.22
N LEU A 837 36.69 -2.26 -3.28
CA LEU A 837 36.09 -1.11 -3.97
C LEU A 837 34.58 -1.08 -3.73
N GLY A 838 34.05 0.07 -3.34
CA GLY A 838 32.62 0.38 -3.37
C GLY A 838 32.27 1.08 -4.68
N LEU A 839 31.39 0.48 -5.49
CA LEU A 839 31.07 0.94 -6.84
C LEU A 839 29.61 1.42 -6.94
N THR A 840 29.36 2.46 -7.73
CA THR A 840 28.02 2.76 -8.26
C THR A 840 27.88 2.16 -9.68
N GLY A 841 26.69 2.12 -10.28
CA GLY A 841 26.51 1.65 -11.68
C GLY A 841 25.72 0.35 -11.84
N ASN A 842 25.90 -0.36 -12.97
CA ASN A 842 25.17 -1.59 -13.30
C ASN A 842 26.04 -2.84 -13.24
N GLU A 843 25.61 -3.83 -12.46
CA GLU A 843 26.22 -5.17 -12.47
C GLU A 843 25.88 -5.96 -13.74
N PRO A 844 26.73 -6.92 -14.17
CA PRO A 844 28.03 -7.26 -13.60
C PRO A 844 29.14 -6.27 -14.00
N TYR A 845 30.07 -6.02 -13.07
CA TYR A 845 31.26 -5.21 -13.32
C TYR A 845 32.39 -6.04 -13.94
N GLN A 846 33.10 -5.45 -14.89
CA GLN A 846 34.35 -5.93 -15.47
C GLN A 846 35.51 -5.14 -14.87
N TYR A 847 36.55 -5.85 -14.45
CA TYR A 847 37.71 -5.24 -13.82
C TYR A 847 38.92 -5.35 -14.74
N GLY A 848 39.55 -4.21 -15.02
CA GLY A 848 40.82 -4.09 -15.72
C GLY A 848 41.94 -3.78 -14.74
N TRP A 849 43.01 -4.56 -14.79
CA TRP A 849 44.16 -4.44 -13.90
C TRP A 849 45.42 -4.23 -14.72
N GLU A 850 46.19 -3.18 -14.42
CA GLU A 850 47.46 -2.94 -15.12
C GLU A 850 48.62 -3.76 -14.54
N THR A 851 48.45 -4.38 -13.37
CA THR A 851 49.45 -5.25 -12.74
C THR A 851 49.04 -6.73 -12.76
N THR A 852 50.03 -7.61 -12.89
CA THR A 852 50.00 -8.92 -13.56
C THR A 852 49.28 -10.09 -12.86
N THR A 853 48.36 -9.87 -11.91
CA THR A 853 47.89 -10.98 -11.04
C THR A 853 46.63 -11.72 -11.51
N GLY A 854 45.96 -11.29 -12.59
CA GLY A 854 44.87 -12.07 -13.20
C GLY A 854 43.67 -12.37 -12.27
N GLN A 855 43.48 -11.57 -11.22
CA GLN A 855 42.38 -11.74 -10.27
C GLN A 855 41.08 -11.09 -10.80
N SER A 856 39.92 -11.50 -10.27
CA SER A 856 38.60 -10.97 -10.66
C SER A 856 37.70 -10.83 -9.42
N GLY A 857 37.07 -9.67 -9.20
CA GLY A 857 36.08 -9.46 -8.13
C GLY A 857 36.13 -8.07 -7.48
N THR A 858 35.16 -7.80 -6.57
CA THR A 858 35.03 -6.55 -5.78
C THR A 858 36.06 -6.40 -4.66
N GLY A 859 36.80 -7.47 -4.35
CA GLY A 859 37.90 -7.52 -3.41
C GLY A 859 39.08 -8.26 -4.03
N VAL A 860 40.23 -7.60 -4.10
CA VAL A 860 41.49 -8.19 -4.54
C VAL A 860 42.26 -8.54 -3.29
N GLU A 861 42.52 -9.83 -3.12
CA GLU A 861 43.14 -10.37 -1.92
C GLU A 861 44.51 -10.94 -2.23
N ASN A 862 45.34 -11.04 -1.20
CA ASN A 862 46.68 -11.60 -1.28
C ASN A 862 47.65 -10.78 -2.16
N LEU A 863 47.62 -9.47 -2.02
CA LEU A 863 48.47 -8.53 -2.74
C LEU A 863 49.77 -8.22 -1.97
N PRO A 864 50.94 -8.23 -2.64
CA PRO A 864 52.16 -7.64 -2.11
C PRO A 864 52.07 -6.12 -1.95
N ALA A 865 53.01 -5.52 -1.22
CA ALA A 865 53.12 -4.06 -1.16
C ALA A 865 53.52 -3.48 -2.52
N GLY A 866 52.95 -2.34 -2.88
CA GLY A 866 53.15 -1.71 -4.18
C GLY A 866 52.02 -0.73 -4.55
N ASP A 867 52.17 -0.13 -5.72
CA ASP A 867 51.16 0.78 -6.29
C ASP A 867 50.29 0.03 -7.30
N TYR A 868 48.97 0.10 -7.09
CA TYR A 868 47.96 -0.59 -7.87
C TYR A 868 47.07 0.41 -8.60
N HIS A 869 46.86 0.18 -9.90
CA HIS A 869 45.96 0.96 -10.74
C HIS A 869 44.77 0.08 -11.14
N PHE A 870 43.60 0.51 -10.72
CA PHE A 870 42.33 -0.18 -10.90
C PHE A 870 41.53 0.52 -11.99
N SER A 871 41.00 -0.23 -12.95
CA SER A 871 39.99 0.21 -13.90
C SER A 871 38.76 -0.65 -13.71
N VAL A 872 37.60 -0.06 -13.49
CA VAL A 872 36.35 -0.81 -13.34
C VAL A 872 35.36 -0.31 -14.37
N THR A 873 34.81 -1.24 -15.14
CA THR A 873 33.81 -0.99 -16.18
C THR A 873 32.51 -1.68 -15.83
N ASP A 874 31.39 -0.98 -15.82
CA ASP A 874 30.07 -1.57 -15.56
C ASP A 874 29.50 -2.34 -16.76
N ALA A 875 28.35 -3.00 -16.59
CA ALA A 875 27.72 -3.80 -17.65
C ALA A 875 27.33 -3.00 -18.91
N LEU A 876 27.28 -1.67 -18.81
CA LEU A 876 26.94 -0.77 -19.91
C LEU A 876 28.16 -0.06 -20.51
N GLY A 877 29.37 -0.42 -20.05
CA GLY A 877 30.62 0.13 -20.56
C GLY A 877 31.08 1.42 -19.86
N CYS A 878 30.46 1.80 -18.74
CA CYS A 878 30.90 2.95 -17.95
C CYS A 878 32.18 2.60 -17.19
N SER A 879 33.27 3.35 -17.41
CA SER A 879 34.57 3.06 -16.79
C SER A 879 35.08 4.20 -15.90
N ASP A 880 35.78 3.83 -14.83
CA ASP A 880 36.42 4.72 -13.86
C ASP A 880 37.73 4.08 -13.39
N THR A 881 38.68 4.91 -12.93
CA THR A 881 39.99 4.44 -12.49
C THR A 881 40.39 4.99 -11.13
N VAL A 882 41.10 4.18 -10.35
CA VAL A 882 41.65 4.62 -9.05
C VAL A 882 43.03 4.03 -8.82
N ALA A 883 43.92 4.83 -8.24
CA ALA A 883 45.25 4.42 -7.82
C ALA A 883 45.28 4.21 -6.31
N VAL A 884 45.88 3.10 -5.86
CA VAL A 884 45.97 2.71 -4.45
C VAL A 884 47.38 2.25 -4.14
N GLN A 885 47.93 2.75 -3.04
CA GLN A 885 49.23 2.33 -2.52
C GLN A 885 49.04 1.38 -1.34
N LEU A 886 49.51 0.14 -1.48
CA LEU A 886 49.61 -0.82 -0.38
C LEU A 886 51.02 -0.77 0.21
N SER A 887 51.11 -0.49 1.51
CA SER A 887 52.36 -0.51 2.26
C SER A 887 52.58 -1.88 2.93
N ALA A 888 53.84 -2.21 3.18
CA ALA A 888 54.28 -3.26 4.10
C ALA A 888 55.10 -2.60 5.21
N PRO A 889 55.21 -3.23 6.40
CA PRO A 889 56.17 -2.81 7.40
C PRO A 889 57.61 -2.95 6.87
N GLU A 890 58.53 -2.20 7.46
CA GLU A 890 59.97 -2.31 7.18
C GLU A 890 60.47 -3.73 7.55
N ALA A 891 61.48 -4.25 6.87
CA ALA A 891 62.00 -5.58 7.16
C ALA A 891 62.66 -5.62 8.55
N ILE A 892 62.53 -6.75 9.27
CA ILE A 892 63.18 -6.93 10.57
C ILE A 892 64.70 -6.96 10.36
N GLU A 893 65.38 -6.02 11.01
CA GLU A 893 66.83 -5.92 11.07
C GLU A 893 67.31 -6.01 12.53
N ALA A 894 68.46 -6.64 12.75
CA ALA A 894 69.04 -6.78 14.06
C ALA A 894 70.57 -6.63 14.03
N ALA A 895 71.11 -6.01 15.07
CA ALA A 895 72.55 -5.88 15.29
C ALA A 895 72.97 -6.68 16.54
N PHE A 896 74.12 -7.34 16.44
CA PHE A 896 74.64 -8.22 17.50
C PHE A 896 75.99 -7.74 18.02
N SER A 897 76.20 -7.84 19.33
CA SER A 897 77.51 -7.80 19.98
C SER A 897 77.96 -9.23 20.31
N ILE A 898 79.18 -9.59 19.88
CA ILE A 898 79.70 -10.96 19.97
C ILE A 898 80.97 -10.96 20.82
N ALA A 899 80.95 -11.72 21.91
CA ALA A 899 82.15 -12.09 22.65
C ALA A 899 82.60 -13.48 22.19
N ASN A 900 83.78 -13.55 21.59
CA ASN A 900 84.38 -14.81 21.16
C ASN A 900 84.76 -15.67 22.37
N ALA A 901 84.72 -16.99 22.21
CA ALA A 901 85.22 -17.90 23.23
C ALA A 901 86.72 -17.70 23.47
N SER A 902 87.21 -17.90 24.69
CA SER A 902 88.63 -17.73 25.03
C SER A 902 89.54 -18.80 24.41
N ALA A 903 88.99 -19.98 24.12
CA ALA A 903 89.68 -21.05 23.42
C ALA A 903 88.68 -21.93 22.67
N PHE A 904 89.20 -22.75 21.76
CA PHE A 904 88.40 -23.57 20.85
C PHE A 904 87.37 -24.49 21.55
N ASN A 905 87.68 -24.96 22.76
CA ASN A 905 86.86 -25.91 23.52
C ASN A 905 86.33 -25.32 24.83
N VAL A 906 86.39 -24.00 25.00
CA VAL A 906 85.86 -23.32 26.18
C VAL A 906 84.53 -22.70 25.78
N ALA A 907 83.48 -23.02 26.54
CA ALA A 907 82.13 -22.54 26.31
C ALA A 907 81.91 -21.23 27.07
N ASP A 908 82.65 -20.19 26.72
CA ASP A 908 82.60 -18.87 27.36
C ASP A 908 82.33 -17.71 26.38
N GLY A 909 82.04 -18.01 25.11
CA GLY A 909 81.53 -17.01 24.18
C GLY A 909 80.10 -16.56 24.51
N SER A 910 79.70 -15.42 23.97
CA SER A 910 78.32 -14.92 24.09
C SER A 910 77.89 -14.08 22.88
N ILE A 911 76.61 -14.11 22.56
CA ILE A 911 75.96 -13.22 21.59
C ILE A 911 74.92 -12.40 22.34
N ALA A 912 74.94 -11.07 22.19
CA ALA A 912 73.91 -10.17 22.68
C ALA A 912 73.24 -9.45 21.50
N LEU A 913 71.91 -9.43 21.48
CA LEU A 913 71.12 -8.63 20.55
C LEU A 913 71.10 -7.18 21.05
N ASP A 914 71.79 -6.27 20.36
CA ASP A 914 71.99 -4.88 20.80
C ASP A 914 70.86 -3.96 20.35
N GLN A 915 70.42 -4.10 19.10
CA GLN A 915 69.37 -3.29 18.47
C GLN A 915 68.51 -4.16 17.56
N ILE A 916 67.23 -3.85 17.52
CA ILE A 916 66.24 -4.41 16.59
C ILE A 916 65.40 -3.28 16.02
N SER A 917 65.18 -3.30 14.70
CA SER A 917 64.35 -2.32 13.97
C SER A 917 63.53 -3.03 12.89
N GLY A 918 62.49 -2.36 12.38
CA GLY A 918 61.54 -2.94 11.42
C GLY A 918 60.61 -4.00 12.01
N GLY A 919 59.71 -4.57 11.20
CA GLY A 919 58.60 -5.41 11.65
C GLY A 919 57.62 -4.68 12.58
N THR A 920 56.71 -5.44 13.20
CA THR A 920 55.68 -4.93 14.12
C THR A 920 55.94 -5.42 15.55
N PRO A 921 56.44 -4.58 16.47
CA PRO A 921 56.63 -4.98 17.87
C PRO A 921 55.33 -5.42 18.57
N PRO A 922 55.38 -6.31 19.58
CA PRO A 922 56.56 -6.91 20.22
C PRO A 922 57.19 -8.08 19.45
N TYR A 923 58.45 -8.37 19.74
CA TYR A 923 59.20 -9.49 19.12
C TYR A 923 59.34 -10.70 20.05
N ARG A 924 59.44 -11.88 19.43
CA ARG A 924 59.72 -13.18 20.06
C ARG A 924 60.98 -13.76 19.41
N PHE A 925 61.81 -14.39 20.24
CA PHE A 925 63.14 -14.87 19.85
C PHE A 925 63.21 -16.39 20.02
N LEU A 926 63.86 -17.08 19.08
CA LEU A 926 64.20 -18.48 19.20
C LEU A 926 65.56 -18.73 18.55
N TRP A 927 66.54 -19.08 19.37
CA TRP A 927 67.84 -19.53 18.89
C TRP A 927 67.76 -20.99 18.46
N ASN A 928 68.61 -21.41 17.52
CA ASN A 928 68.77 -22.81 17.14
C ASN A 928 69.24 -23.73 18.29
N THR A 929 69.68 -23.16 19.42
CA THR A 929 69.97 -23.85 20.69
C THR A 929 68.72 -24.15 21.52
N GLY A 930 67.57 -23.57 21.17
CA GLY A 930 66.32 -23.63 21.92
C GLY A 930 66.13 -22.50 22.93
N ASP A 931 67.08 -21.57 23.06
CA ASP A 931 66.96 -20.39 23.93
C ASP A 931 66.05 -19.31 23.32
N THR A 932 65.39 -18.51 24.16
CA THR A 932 64.46 -17.45 23.72
C THR A 932 64.81 -16.06 24.26
N SER A 933 65.99 -15.91 24.86
CA SER A 933 66.47 -14.65 25.42
C SER A 933 67.22 -13.80 24.37
N THR A 934 67.34 -12.50 24.65
CA THR A 934 68.13 -11.56 23.82
C THR A 934 69.64 -11.70 24.01
N THR A 935 70.09 -12.58 24.91
CA THR A 935 71.52 -12.80 25.18
C THR A 935 71.79 -14.27 25.37
N LEU A 936 72.55 -14.85 24.46
CA LEU A 936 72.95 -16.25 24.48
C LEU A 936 74.40 -16.36 24.97
N GLY A 937 74.62 -17.01 26.12
CA GLY A 937 75.94 -17.12 26.76
C GLY A 937 76.41 -18.56 26.93
N GLY A 938 77.69 -18.74 27.26
CA GLY A 938 78.26 -20.06 27.46
C GLY A 938 78.47 -20.81 26.14
N LEU A 939 78.80 -20.08 25.08
CA LEU A 939 78.83 -20.59 23.72
C LEU A 939 80.21 -21.11 23.33
N LEU A 940 80.23 -22.25 22.66
CA LEU A 940 81.40 -22.70 21.91
C LEU A 940 81.52 -21.93 20.59
N PRO A 941 82.71 -21.90 19.96
CA PRO A 941 82.87 -21.36 18.62
C PRO A 941 81.99 -22.11 17.61
N GLY A 942 81.25 -21.37 16.78
CA GLY A 942 80.32 -21.95 15.82
C GLY A 942 79.30 -20.94 15.30
N TRP A 943 78.42 -21.43 14.43
CA TRP A 943 77.28 -20.66 13.91
C TRP A 943 76.04 -20.89 14.76
N TYR A 944 75.45 -19.79 15.18
CA TYR A 944 74.17 -19.72 15.87
C TYR A 944 73.17 -19.00 14.96
N GLU A 945 71.92 -19.40 14.99
CA GLU A 945 70.87 -18.77 14.18
C GLU A 945 69.76 -18.30 15.10
N LEU A 946 69.37 -17.03 14.97
CA LEU A 946 68.25 -16.44 15.68
C LEU A 946 67.05 -16.31 14.74
N ALA A 947 65.94 -16.95 15.09
CA ALA A 947 64.63 -16.66 14.55
C ALA A 947 63.98 -15.53 15.36
N ILE A 948 63.65 -14.43 14.67
CA ILE A 948 62.89 -13.31 15.23
C ILE A 948 61.50 -13.35 14.60
N LEU A 949 60.46 -13.46 15.44
CA LEU A 949 59.07 -13.31 15.04
C LEU A 949 58.53 -12.01 15.61
N ASP A 950 57.83 -11.22 14.82
CA ASP A 950 57.15 -10.03 15.31
C ASP A 950 55.72 -10.33 15.79
N ALA A 951 54.93 -9.29 16.09
CA ALA A 951 53.55 -9.42 16.56
C ALA A 951 52.57 -9.99 15.53
N ASN A 952 52.93 -9.90 14.23
CA ASN A 952 52.17 -10.45 13.11
C ASN A 952 52.70 -11.84 12.69
N ASP A 953 53.56 -12.44 13.51
CA ASP A 953 54.23 -13.72 13.25
C ASP A 953 55.16 -13.72 12.01
N CYS A 954 55.63 -12.54 11.59
CA CYS A 954 56.60 -12.41 10.51
C CYS A 954 57.97 -12.90 10.96
N GLU A 955 58.51 -13.94 10.32
CA GLU A 955 59.77 -14.56 10.71
C GLU A 955 60.99 -14.04 9.94
N ARG A 956 62.08 -13.75 10.67
CA ARG A 956 63.39 -13.45 10.12
C ARG A 956 64.46 -14.33 10.78
N LEU A 957 65.18 -15.11 9.97
CA LEU A 957 66.33 -15.92 10.39
C LEU A 957 67.64 -15.13 10.19
N LEU A 958 68.45 -15.05 11.23
CA LEU A 958 69.73 -14.33 11.22
C LEU A 958 70.87 -15.22 11.73
N PRO A 959 71.85 -15.57 10.88
CA PRO A 959 73.03 -16.32 11.30
C PRO A 959 74.07 -15.41 11.97
N VAL A 960 74.66 -15.87 13.06
CA VAL A 960 75.68 -15.17 13.85
C VAL A 960 76.83 -16.14 14.18
N GLU A 961 78.07 -15.76 13.90
CA GLU A 961 79.25 -16.58 14.18
C GLU A 961 79.92 -16.16 15.51
N VAL A 962 80.11 -17.12 16.41
CA VAL A 962 81.01 -16.98 17.57
C VAL A 962 82.35 -17.61 17.18
N SER A 963 83.42 -16.84 17.20
CA SER A 963 84.77 -17.35 17.00
C SER A 963 85.42 -17.74 18.34
N PHE A 964 86.67 -18.20 18.31
CA PHE A 964 87.51 -18.36 19.50
C PHE A 964 88.80 -17.56 19.35
N THR A 965 89.33 -17.18 20.49
CA THR A 965 90.54 -16.41 20.63
C THR A 965 91.73 -17.34 20.83
N ASN A 966 92.14 -18.13 19.82
CA ASN A 966 93.45 -18.78 19.95
C ASN A 966 94.56 -17.76 19.74
N ALA A 967 95.28 -17.51 20.84
CA ALA A 967 96.60 -16.90 20.89
C ALA A 967 97.43 -17.32 19.68
N THR A 968 97.69 -16.36 18.78
CA THR A 968 98.93 -16.37 18.02
C THR A 968 100.07 -16.49 19.03
N SER A 969 100.78 -17.62 18.96
CA SER A 969 102.06 -17.93 19.63
C SER A 969 102.10 -17.86 21.17
N ALA A 970 102.29 -19.00 21.82
CA ALA A 970 103.31 -19.04 22.88
C ALA A 970 104.67 -18.75 22.19
N PRO A 971 105.47 -17.76 22.63
CA PRO A 971 106.54 -17.16 21.79
C PRO A 971 107.74 -18.05 21.46
N ASP A 972 107.85 -19.26 22.00
CA ASP A 972 109.05 -20.09 21.85
C ASP A 972 108.83 -21.44 21.15
N GLU A 973 107.66 -21.67 20.55
CA GLU A 973 107.44 -22.88 19.74
C GLU A 973 107.71 -22.61 18.25
N THR A 974 108.78 -23.21 17.74
CA THR A 974 109.21 -23.16 16.33
C THR A 974 108.34 -24.00 15.40
N TRP A 975 107.19 -24.53 15.84
CA TRP A 975 106.35 -25.47 15.10
C TRP A 975 104.89 -25.02 14.97
N GLN A 976 104.28 -25.25 13.81
CA GLN A 976 102.86 -25.02 13.56
C GLN A 976 102.25 -26.11 12.67
N LEU A 977 100.95 -26.38 12.86
CA LEU A 977 100.17 -27.20 11.94
C LEU A 977 99.54 -26.31 10.85
N GLN A 978 99.75 -26.68 9.59
CA GLN A 978 99.23 -25.96 8.42
C GLN A 978 98.31 -26.87 7.61
N VAL A 979 97.33 -26.24 6.96
CA VAL A 979 96.33 -26.93 6.14
C VAL A 979 96.11 -26.18 4.83
N ALA A 980 96.01 -26.90 3.71
CA ALA A 980 95.71 -26.32 2.41
C ALA A 980 95.16 -27.37 1.43
N PRO A 981 94.23 -26.99 0.53
CA PRO A 981 93.53 -25.71 0.51
C PRO A 981 92.57 -25.57 1.71
N ASN A 982 92.29 -24.34 2.13
CA ASN A 982 91.32 -24.02 3.19
C ASN A 982 90.81 -22.59 2.96
N PRO A 983 89.60 -22.39 2.38
CA PRO A 983 88.56 -23.40 2.18
C PRO A 983 88.91 -24.50 1.17
N ILE A 984 88.30 -25.67 1.31
CA ILE A 984 88.45 -26.84 0.42
C ILE A 984 87.09 -27.24 -0.16
N GLU A 985 87.03 -27.62 -1.43
CA GLU A 985 85.78 -28.19 -2.00
C GLU A 985 85.60 -29.65 -1.54
N ALA A 986 84.36 -30.05 -1.25
CA ALA A 986 84.05 -31.44 -0.92
C ALA A 986 84.55 -32.40 -2.01
N GLY A 987 85.27 -33.45 -1.63
CA GLY A 987 85.87 -34.41 -2.57
C GLY A 987 87.32 -34.12 -2.98
N GLN A 988 87.90 -33.00 -2.53
CA GLN A 988 89.31 -32.69 -2.75
C GLN A 988 90.20 -33.19 -1.59
N ARG A 989 91.49 -33.39 -1.88
CA ARG A 989 92.47 -33.82 -0.88
C ARG A 989 92.96 -32.65 -0.05
N LEU A 990 92.70 -32.68 1.25
CA LEU A 990 93.27 -31.73 2.20
C LEU A 990 94.71 -32.12 2.53
N ARG A 991 95.66 -31.24 2.26
CA ARG A 991 97.03 -31.37 2.75
C ARG A 991 97.12 -30.84 4.18
N VAL A 992 97.63 -31.65 5.08
CA VAL A 992 97.93 -31.28 6.47
C VAL A 992 99.42 -31.49 6.70
N TRP A 993 100.17 -30.44 7.04
CA TRP A 993 101.62 -30.54 7.24
C TRP A 993 102.12 -29.76 8.44
N GLN A 994 103.27 -30.18 8.93
CA GLN A 994 104.03 -29.53 9.98
C GLN A 994 104.95 -28.48 9.35
N ALA A 995 104.90 -27.23 9.82
CA ALA A 995 105.87 -26.20 9.49
C ALA A 995 106.79 -25.95 10.69
N GLY A 996 108.10 -25.94 10.48
CA GLY A 996 109.09 -25.74 11.54
C GLY A 996 109.73 -27.03 12.07
N GLU A 997 110.03 -27.11 13.38
CA GLU A 997 110.67 -28.29 13.99
C GLU A 997 109.70 -29.49 14.06
N VAL A 998 109.94 -30.52 13.25
CA VAL A 998 109.01 -31.64 13.07
C VAL A 998 108.94 -32.51 14.32
N ALA A 999 107.78 -32.51 15.00
CA ALA A 999 107.53 -33.42 16.12
C ALA A 999 107.06 -34.79 15.61
N THR A 1000 107.51 -35.86 16.29
CA THR A 1000 107.11 -37.24 15.97
C THR A 1000 105.85 -37.61 16.77
N GLU A 1001 104.92 -38.31 16.12
CA GLU A 1001 103.65 -38.82 16.69
C GLU A 1001 102.62 -37.77 17.16
N ILE A 1002 102.21 -36.84 16.29
CA ILE A 1002 101.12 -35.90 16.59
C ILE A 1002 99.76 -36.53 16.28
N MET A 1003 98.86 -36.61 17.26
CA MET A 1003 97.48 -37.02 17.03
C MET A 1003 96.68 -35.84 16.50
N ILE A 1004 96.07 -35.98 15.33
CA ILE A 1004 95.13 -35.01 14.76
C ILE A 1004 93.73 -35.61 14.79
N SER A 1005 92.78 -34.87 15.36
CA SER A 1005 91.36 -35.18 15.39
C SER A 1005 90.61 -34.14 14.56
N LEU A 1006 89.99 -34.58 13.48
CA LEU A 1006 89.00 -33.82 12.74
C LEU A 1006 87.66 -33.88 13.48
N LEU A 1007 87.10 -32.72 13.79
CA LEU A 1007 85.86 -32.54 14.53
C LEU A 1007 84.87 -31.76 13.67
N ASP A 1008 83.58 -32.02 13.83
CA ASP A 1008 82.55 -31.17 13.23
C ASP A 1008 82.46 -29.80 13.91
N ALA A 1009 81.61 -28.91 13.40
CA ALA A 1009 81.36 -27.58 13.96
C ALA A 1009 80.93 -27.60 15.44
N GLN A 1010 80.39 -28.73 15.93
CA GLN A 1010 79.95 -28.92 17.31
C GLN A 1010 81.02 -29.59 18.20
N GLY A 1011 82.23 -29.82 17.67
CA GLY A 1011 83.33 -30.42 18.42
C GLY A 1011 83.23 -31.93 18.59
N ARG A 1012 82.36 -32.63 17.84
CA ARG A 1012 82.26 -34.10 17.86
C ARG A 1012 83.33 -34.71 16.94
N PRO A 1013 84.05 -35.75 17.37
CA PRO A 1013 85.13 -36.34 16.58
C PRO A 1013 84.56 -37.10 15.37
N ILE A 1014 85.01 -36.72 14.18
CA ILE A 1014 84.69 -37.40 12.92
C ILE A 1014 85.75 -38.44 12.63
N GLN A 1015 87.01 -38.03 12.66
CA GLN A 1015 88.14 -38.88 12.33
C GLN A 1015 89.36 -38.46 13.13
N ALA A 1016 90.16 -39.43 13.59
CA ALA A 1016 91.45 -39.16 14.19
C ALA A 1016 92.55 -39.93 13.45
N PHE A 1017 93.71 -39.32 13.30
CA PHE A 1017 94.86 -39.92 12.66
C PHE A 1017 96.16 -39.37 13.24
N PHE A 1018 97.21 -40.18 13.19
CA PHE A 1018 98.55 -39.71 13.54
C PHE A 1018 99.25 -39.10 12.32
N LEU A 1019 99.95 -37.99 12.57
CA LEU A 1019 100.88 -37.34 11.66
C LEU A 1019 102.31 -37.76 12.06
N ASN A 1020 102.76 -38.88 11.49
CA ASN A 1020 104.06 -39.49 11.80
C ASN A 1020 105.19 -39.04 10.83
N SER A 1021 104.85 -38.17 9.87
CA SER A 1021 105.72 -37.59 8.84
C SER A 1021 105.56 -36.06 8.81
N SER A 1022 106.38 -35.36 8.00
CA SER A 1022 106.27 -33.90 7.81
C SER A 1022 104.91 -33.47 7.27
N GLU A 1023 104.20 -34.34 6.54
CA GLU A 1023 102.88 -34.07 5.97
C GLU A 1023 102.03 -35.33 5.80
N LYS A 1024 100.72 -35.13 5.62
CA LYS A 1024 99.74 -36.16 5.26
C LYS A 1024 98.59 -35.53 4.46
N TYR A 1025 98.01 -36.30 3.55
CA TYR A 1025 96.82 -35.90 2.80
C TYR A 1025 95.59 -36.66 3.31
N LEU A 1026 94.45 -35.98 3.39
CA LEU A 1026 93.17 -36.53 3.80
C LEU A 1026 92.17 -36.40 2.64
N ASP A 1027 91.48 -37.48 2.32
CA ASP A 1027 90.30 -37.43 1.43
C ASP A 1027 89.13 -36.83 2.22
N THR A 1028 88.49 -35.79 1.68
CA THR A 1028 87.39 -35.06 2.34
C THR A 1028 86.00 -35.46 1.86
N ASP A 1029 85.90 -36.50 1.03
CA ASP A 1029 84.68 -36.98 0.36
C ASP A 1029 83.52 -37.29 1.33
N VAL A 1030 83.86 -37.56 2.60
CA VAL A 1030 82.90 -37.87 3.67
C VAL A 1030 82.40 -36.63 4.43
N LEU A 1031 82.95 -35.45 4.15
CA LEU A 1031 82.60 -34.19 4.80
C LEU A 1031 81.61 -33.43 3.94
N VAL A 1032 80.46 -33.09 4.51
CA VAL A 1032 79.49 -32.17 3.89
C VAL A 1032 79.99 -30.73 3.94
N ALA A 1033 79.50 -29.85 3.08
CA ALA A 1033 79.80 -28.42 3.15
C ALA A 1033 79.52 -27.87 4.56
N GLY A 1034 80.49 -27.16 5.14
CA GLY A 1034 80.44 -26.73 6.54
C GLY A 1034 81.79 -26.40 7.15
N VAL A 1035 81.76 -25.96 8.41
CA VAL A 1035 82.96 -25.67 9.20
C VAL A 1035 83.36 -26.89 10.02
N TYR A 1036 84.65 -27.19 10.03
CA TYR A 1036 85.26 -28.28 10.75
C TYR A 1036 86.49 -27.80 11.52
N TRP A 1037 86.97 -28.62 12.45
CA TRP A 1037 88.12 -28.31 13.28
C TRP A 1037 89.14 -29.43 13.27
N LEU A 1038 90.37 -29.12 12.89
CA LEU A 1038 91.50 -30.02 13.02
C LEU A 1038 92.21 -29.74 14.33
N ARG A 1039 91.92 -30.55 15.35
CA ARG A 1039 92.58 -30.49 16.65
C ARG A 1039 93.85 -31.34 16.62
N TRP A 1040 94.99 -30.80 17.03
CA TRP A 1040 96.22 -31.57 17.18
C TRP A 1040 96.60 -31.71 18.66
N ARG A 1041 97.21 -32.84 19.02
CA ARG A 1041 97.74 -33.12 20.36
C ARG A 1041 99.07 -33.87 20.23
N ARG A 1042 100.08 -33.41 20.97
CA ARG A 1042 101.40 -34.02 21.03
C ARG A 1042 101.56 -34.93 22.26
N PRO A 1043 102.53 -35.86 22.24
CA PRO A 1043 102.85 -36.69 23.40
C PRO A 1043 103.31 -35.89 24.63
N ASP A 1044 103.89 -34.70 24.42
CA ASP A 1044 104.36 -33.79 25.48
C ASP A 1044 103.25 -33.01 26.20
N GLY A 1045 101.98 -33.20 25.79
CA GLY A 1045 100.81 -32.59 26.41
C GLY A 1045 100.28 -31.33 25.71
N HIS A 1046 101.01 -30.74 24.75
CA HIS A 1046 100.54 -29.57 24.03
C HIS A 1046 99.42 -29.93 23.03
N SER A 1047 98.46 -29.03 22.86
CA SER A 1047 97.38 -29.19 21.90
C SER A 1047 96.93 -27.85 21.34
N GLY A 1048 96.39 -27.87 20.12
CA GLY A 1048 95.81 -26.70 19.47
C GLY A 1048 94.84 -27.11 18.38
N GLY A 1049 94.35 -26.15 17.61
CA GLY A 1049 93.35 -26.39 16.58
C GLY A 1049 93.48 -25.46 15.38
N VAL A 1050 93.05 -25.92 14.21
CA VAL A 1050 92.97 -25.14 12.97
C VAL A 1050 91.56 -25.28 12.42
N LYS A 1051 90.93 -24.15 12.07
CA LYS A 1051 89.62 -24.11 11.38
C LYS A 1051 89.78 -24.67 9.98
N LEU A 1052 88.88 -25.52 9.53
CA LEU A 1052 88.76 -25.99 8.17
C LEU A 1052 87.37 -25.60 7.64
N VAL A 1053 87.31 -25.02 6.45
CA VAL A 1053 86.04 -24.70 5.78
C VAL A 1053 85.91 -25.61 4.57
N VAL A 1054 84.84 -26.40 4.50
CA VAL A 1054 84.47 -27.19 3.32
C VAL A 1054 83.36 -26.45 2.59
N LEU A 1055 83.59 -26.09 1.33
CA LEU A 1055 82.63 -25.40 0.45
C LEU A 1055 81.65 -26.38 -0.20
#